data_AF-A0AAN6BL86-F1
#
_entry.id   AF-A0AAN6BL86-F1
#
_cell.length_a   1.000
_cell.length_b   1.000
_cell.length_c   1.000
_cell.angle_alpha   90.00
_cell.angle_beta   90.00
_cell.angle_gamma   90.00
#
_symmetry.space_group_name_H-M   'P 1'
#
loop_
_entity.id
_entity.type
_entity.pdbx_description
1 polymer ?
#
loop_
_entity_poly.entity_id
_entity_poly.type
_entity_poly.pdbx_seq_one_letter_code
_entity_poly.pdbx_strand_id
1 'polypeptide(L)'
;MRAGDETETSITRPQYPGDDIRPTSKKELAGWYSYGWAAEVFTVCAMGSFLPITLEQMARDRGVLLSDKVTPCSATLNGPSKTSTQAQWTLSSRYEAGGPTVVNQCVVYIFGVEINTASFAMYTFSVSVFIQAILIISMSGAADHGSHRKLLLVAFAVIGSVSTMLFLGVVPKIYMVGAVIAIIANTCFGASFVLLNSFLPLLVRHHPSVLRGVREPPPALDGSRAQEGHSDTRNDIDQGIESNATSPLLHAHQGNSENAAAGMHPATPITVSQELKLSTRISSFGIGIGYIGAIILQTVCILVVIATNQTTFSLRLVLFLIGIWWFIFTIPAALWLRSRPGPPLTTTHQGKHTRSWIGYMAYAWKSLYRTAVRTRHLKDILLFLAAWFLLSDGIATVSGTAVLFAKTQLNMQPAALGLINVIAMVAGVLGAFSWSSVSRVLNLSASQTIIACILLFELVPLYGLLGFIPAIKSLGFLGLQQPWEMFPLGIVYGLVMGGLSSYCRSFFGELIPPGNEAAFYALYAITDKGSSIFGPAIVGIITDRYGEIRPAFVFLAILIFLPLPLMLLVDVERGKRDALALAAELQPSGAQTYGTLPGNEDRAPPTDTTSDVVSLTKDSFKDFMKEHDLVLAEFYAPWCGHCKALAPKYEEAATELKGKNIPLVKIDCTEQEDLCKENGVEGYPTLKIFRGPESSKPYQGARQADSIVSYMIKQSLPAVSTVTEENLEEIKTMDKIVVIGYFASDDKAANDVFTSFAESQRDNYLFAATSDSAIAKAEGVKQPSIVLYKDFDEKKAIYDGTIEQEAILSWVKTASTPLVGEIGPETYSSYITAGIPLAYIFAETKEERDQYAEEFKPIAEKHKGSINIATIDAKMFGAHAGNLNLDPQTFPAFAIQDPEKNAKYPYDQSKEINAKDVGKFIQDVLDGKVEPSIKSEPIPETQEGPVTVVVAHSYQDLVINNDKDVLLEFYAPWCGHCKALAPKYEELAALYAGDFKDKVTIAKIDATANDVPDSITGFPTIKLYPAGAKDSPVEYSGSRTVEDLANFIKENGKYKVDALEAASEKVEEGADVTASPSATSTEAEAPVATGDEKDDHDEL
;
A
#
# COMPACT_ATOMS: atom_id res chain seq x y z
N MET A 1 21.92 41.27 -48.59
CA MET A 1 20.54 41.56 -49.09
C MET A 1 19.96 40.29 -49.68
N ARG A 2 18.62 40.19 -49.66
CA ARG A 2 17.78 39.01 -50.00
C ARG A 2 17.89 37.84 -49.01
N ALA A 3 16.70 37.38 -48.60
CA ALA A 3 16.45 36.30 -47.66
C ALA A 3 16.33 34.94 -48.37
N GLY A 4 16.25 33.88 -47.57
CA GLY A 4 15.83 32.54 -47.92
C GLY A 4 15.28 31.87 -46.65
N ASP A 5 14.36 30.92 -46.79
CA ASP A 5 13.50 30.45 -45.70
C ASP A 5 14.23 29.88 -44.47
N GLU A 6 13.84 30.35 -43.28
CA GLU A 6 13.83 29.53 -42.06
C GLU A 6 12.38 29.16 -41.75
N THR A 7 12.07 27.87 -41.79
CA THR A 7 10.69 27.37 -41.62
C THR A 7 10.34 27.21 -40.14
N GLU A 8 9.15 27.68 -39.76
CA GLU A 8 8.67 27.63 -38.38
C GLU A 8 8.58 26.19 -37.86
N THR A 9 9.50 25.86 -36.95
CA THR A 9 9.40 24.67 -36.11
C THR A 9 8.72 25.06 -34.81
N SER A 10 7.42 24.78 -34.74
CA SER A 10 6.58 24.97 -33.55
C SER A 10 7.14 24.17 -32.37
N ILE A 11 7.77 24.87 -31.43
CA ILE A 11 8.51 24.28 -30.31
C ILE A 11 7.61 24.10 -29.08
N THR A 12 7.61 22.89 -28.52
CA THR A 12 7.15 22.63 -27.15
C THR A 12 7.96 23.49 -26.18
N ARG A 13 7.29 24.38 -25.43
CA ARG A 13 7.99 25.27 -24.50
C ARG A 13 8.61 24.49 -23.33
N PRO A 14 9.80 24.90 -22.85
CA PRO A 14 10.48 24.25 -21.72
C PRO A 14 9.68 24.41 -20.43
N GLN A 15 9.53 23.35 -19.64
CA GLN A 15 8.75 23.37 -18.40
C GLN A 15 9.50 23.95 -17.19
N TYR A 16 10.83 24.06 -17.28
CA TYR A 16 11.70 24.58 -16.22
C TYR A 16 13.01 25.10 -16.83
N PRO A 17 13.78 25.95 -16.11
CA PRO A 17 15.08 26.43 -16.58
C PRO A 17 16.04 25.27 -16.90
N GLY A 18 16.45 25.19 -18.18
CA GLY A 18 17.39 24.18 -18.67
C GLY A 18 16.76 22.91 -19.30
N ASP A 19 15.43 22.82 -19.39
CA ASP A 19 14.72 21.70 -20.01
C ASP A 19 15.12 21.49 -21.48
N ASP A 20 15.57 20.27 -21.84
CA ASP A 20 16.06 19.94 -23.18
C ASP A 20 14.91 19.45 -24.05
N ILE A 21 14.18 20.41 -24.59
CA ILE A 21 13.00 20.25 -25.47
C ILE A 21 13.28 19.63 -26.85
N ARG A 22 14.54 19.49 -27.29
CA ARG A 22 14.90 19.14 -28.68
C ARG A 22 14.35 17.76 -29.08
N PRO A 23 13.82 17.57 -30.31
CA PRO A 23 13.33 16.26 -30.75
C PRO A 23 14.36 15.13 -30.60
N THR A 24 13.88 13.94 -30.21
CA THR A 24 14.66 12.71 -30.07
C THR A 24 15.32 12.37 -31.40
N SER A 25 16.66 12.38 -31.43
CA SER A 25 17.39 12.14 -32.68
C SER A 25 17.66 10.64 -32.92
N LYS A 26 17.77 10.21 -34.18
CA LYS A 26 18.16 8.82 -34.51
C LYS A 26 19.48 8.40 -33.83
N LYS A 27 20.42 9.35 -33.68
CA LYS A 27 21.73 9.13 -33.02
C LYS A 27 21.58 8.94 -31.51
N GLU A 28 20.73 9.72 -30.86
CA GLU A 28 20.40 9.61 -29.44
C GLU A 28 19.68 8.30 -29.12
N LEU A 29 18.71 7.90 -29.95
CA LEU A 29 18.04 6.61 -29.87
C LEU A 29 19.01 5.44 -30.09
N ALA A 30 19.95 5.56 -31.03
CA ALA A 30 21.04 4.59 -31.21
C ALA A 30 22.00 4.55 -30.00
N GLY A 31 22.18 5.66 -29.27
CA GLY A 31 22.90 5.68 -28.00
C GLY A 31 22.20 4.89 -26.90
N TRP A 32 20.87 5.00 -26.80
CA TRP A 32 20.04 4.20 -25.88
C TRP A 32 20.09 2.70 -26.24
N TYR A 33 19.89 2.37 -27.52
CA TYR A 33 20.01 1.00 -28.04
C TYR A 33 21.40 0.39 -27.84
N SER A 34 22.48 1.16 -28.01
CA SER A 34 23.85 0.71 -27.75
C SER A 34 24.05 0.32 -26.29
N TYR A 35 23.38 0.98 -25.33
CA TYR A 35 23.48 0.58 -23.93
C TYR A 35 22.68 -0.69 -23.60
N GLY A 36 21.49 -0.88 -24.19
CA GLY A 36 20.77 -2.15 -24.09
C GLY A 36 21.61 -3.32 -24.63
N TRP A 37 22.23 -3.13 -25.80
CA TRP A 37 23.18 -4.07 -26.40
C TRP A 37 24.45 -4.31 -25.55
N ALA A 38 24.83 -3.37 -24.69
CA ALA A 38 25.95 -3.53 -23.75
C ALA A 38 25.54 -4.29 -22.48
N ALA A 39 24.39 -3.94 -21.90
CA ALA A 39 23.95 -4.37 -20.58
C ALA A 39 23.25 -5.74 -20.58
N GLU A 40 22.37 -6.03 -21.55
CA GLU A 40 21.65 -7.31 -21.61
C GLU A 40 22.60 -8.52 -21.75
N VAL A 41 23.75 -8.28 -22.37
CA VAL A 41 24.81 -9.28 -22.52
C VAL A 41 25.46 -9.60 -21.17
N PHE A 42 25.56 -8.66 -20.24
CA PHE A 42 25.94 -8.94 -18.85
C PHE A 42 24.86 -9.73 -18.12
N THR A 43 23.58 -9.37 -18.28
CA THR A 43 22.43 -10.10 -17.69
C THR A 43 22.47 -11.59 -18.06
N VAL A 44 22.62 -11.89 -19.35
CA VAL A 44 22.56 -13.28 -19.81
C VAL A 44 23.87 -14.02 -19.60
N CYS A 45 24.99 -13.45 -20.05
CA CYS A 45 26.25 -14.20 -20.11
C CYS A 45 26.95 -14.25 -18.74
N ALA A 46 27.01 -13.13 -18.01
CA ALA A 46 27.62 -13.12 -16.68
C ALA A 46 26.64 -13.65 -15.64
N MET A 47 25.57 -12.90 -15.33
CA MET A 47 24.63 -13.24 -14.26
C MET A 47 23.92 -14.57 -14.52
N GLY A 48 23.37 -14.76 -15.72
CA GLY A 48 22.65 -15.97 -16.11
C GLY A 48 23.51 -17.20 -16.38
N SER A 49 24.83 -17.09 -16.60
CA SER A 49 25.71 -18.25 -16.88
C SER A 49 26.99 -18.27 -16.04
N PHE A 50 27.97 -17.43 -16.37
CA PHE A 50 29.35 -17.68 -16.00
C PHE A 50 29.72 -17.18 -14.60
N LEU A 51 29.04 -16.17 -14.07
CA LEU A 51 29.31 -15.61 -12.75
C LEU A 51 28.94 -16.57 -11.61
N PRO A 52 27.75 -17.22 -11.59
CA PRO A 52 27.45 -18.27 -10.61
C PRO A 52 28.46 -19.42 -10.64
N ILE A 53 28.78 -19.92 -11.83
CA ILE A 53 29.74 -21.04 -12.03
C ILE A 53 31.14 -20.64 -11.56
N THR A 54 31.57 -19.39 -11.81
CA THR A 54 32.89 -18.91 -11.38
C THR A 54 32.99 -18.76 -9.86
N LEU A 55 31.95 -18.25 -9.21
CA LEU A 55 31.92 -18.13 -7.74
C LEU A 55 31.92 -19.51 -7.07
N GLU A 56 31.06 -20.44 -7.54
CA GLU A 56 30.99 -21.83 -7.07
C GLU A 56 32.33 -22.56 -7.25
N GLN A 57 32.91 -22.50 -8.45
CA GLN A 57 34.17 -23.17 -8.76
C GLN A 57 35.35 -22.56 -7.97
N MET A 58 35.44 -21.24 -7.79
CA MET A 58 36.50 -20.64 -6.98
C MET A 58 36.37 -20.95 -5.49
N ALA A 59 35.16 -21.11 -4.96
CA ALA A 59 34.93 -21.62 -3.61
C ALA A 59 35.32 -23.10 -3.52
N ARG A 60 34.91 -23.94 -4.48
CA ARG A 60 35.26 -25.36 -4.57
C ARG A 60 36.77 -25.61 -4.71
N ASP A 61 37.49 -24.76 -5.45
CA ASP A 61 38.95 -24.77 -5.57
C ASP A 61 39.67 -24.42 -4.24
N ARG A 62 38.93 -24.05 -3.19
CA ARG A 62 39.41 -23.82 -1.80
C ARG A 62 38.70 -24.65 -0.73
N GLY A 63 37.57 -25.27 -1.06
CA GLY A 63 36.73 -26.02 -0.14
C GLY A 63 37.28 -27.41 0.20
N VAL A 64 36.71 -27.99 1.26
CA VAL A 64 36.98 -29.36 1.71
C VAL A 64 35.72 -30.21 1.62
N LEU A 65 35.89 -31.53 1.58
CA LEU A 65 34.77 -32.47 1.65
C LEU A 65 34.13 -32.42 3.04
N LEU A 66 32.80 -32.31 3.12
CA LEU A 66 32.07 -32.31 4.39
C LEU A 66 32.29 -33.59 5.21
N SER A 67 32.58 -34.70 4.54
CA SER A 67 32.77 -36.04 5.12
C SER A 67 34.00 -36.19 6.02
N ASP A 68 35.05 -35.39 5.79
CA ASP A 68 36.31 -35.45 6.54
C ASP A 68 36.86 -34.08 6.96
N LYS A 69 36.30 -32.99 6.41
CA LYS A 69 36.66 -31.59 6.67
C LYS A 69 38.14 -31.24 6.43
N VAL A 70 38.88 -32.10 5.71
CA VAL A 70 40.33 -31.98 5.49
C VAL A 70 40.73 -32.21 4.03
N THR A 71 40.09 -33.15 3.32
CA THR A 71 40.39 -33.46 1.91
C THR A 71 39.93 -32.30 1.02
N PRO A 72 40.81 -31.70 0.20
CA PRO A 72 40.40 -30.64 -0.72
C PRO A 72 39.44 -31.14 -1.79
N CYS A 73 38.40 -30.36 -2.09
CA CYS A 73 37.41 -30.65 -3.13
C CYS A 73 37.99 -30.79 -4.55
N SER A 74 39.24 -30.36 -4.77
CA SER A 74 39.98 -30.56 -6.01
C SER A 74 40.63 -31.95 -6.14
N ALA A 75 40.73 -32.73 -5.06
CA ALA A 75 41.43 -34.03 -5.06
C ALA A 75 40.65 -35.13 -5.79
N THR A 76 39.32 -35.09 -5.71
CA THR A 76 38.39 -36.07 -6.33
C THR A 76 38.36 -36.03 -7.86
N LEU A 77 38.99 -35.02 -8.49
CA LEU A 77 39.12 -34.91 -9.95
C LEU A 77 40.34 -35.64 -10.54
N ASN A 78 41.29 -36.10 -9.73
CA ASN A 78 42.53 -36.75 -10.19
C ASN A 78 42.47 -38.29 -10.16
N GLY A 79 41.29 -38.88 -10.39
CA GLY A 79 41.17 -40.28 -10.79
C GLY A 79 41.78 -40.49 -12.20
N PRO A 80 42.45 -41.63 -12.48
CA PRO A 80 43.29 -41.76 -13.67
C PRO A 80 42.48 -41.91 -14.97
N SER A 81 42.21 -40.79 -15.64
CA SER A 81 41.64 -40.77 -17.00
C SER A 81 42.65 -41.31 -18.03
N LYS A 82 42.55 -42.60 -18.36
CA LYS A 82 43.26 -43.22 -19.49
C LYS A 82 42.29 -44.01 -20.36
N THR A 83 42.24 -43.64 -21.64
CA THR A 83 41.44 -44.23 -22.73
C THR A 83 39.91 -44.22 -22.53
N SER A 84 39.09 -44.09 -23.59
CA SER A 84 39.40 -44.08 -25.02
C SER A 84 38.85 -42.85 -25.76
N THR A 85 39.36 -42.64 -26.98
CA THR A 85 38.65 -41.94 -28.06
C THR A 85 37.37 -42.70 -28.46
N GLN A 86 36.48 -42.00 -29.18
CA GLN A 86 35.22 -42.49 -29.77
C GLN A 86 34.19 -43.08 -28.78
N ALA A 87 33.18 -42.28 -28.46
CA ALA A 87 31.86 -42.75 -28.05
C ALA A 87 30.85 -42.27 -29.11
N GLN A 88 30.31 -43.20 -29.90
CA GLN A 88 29.37 -42.93 -30.99
C GLN A 88 27.93 -43.19 -30.51
N TRP A 89 26.94 -42.48 -31.05
CA TRP A 89 25.57 -42.48 -30.51
C TRP A 89 24.86 -43.85 -30.60
N THR A 90 24.71 -44.56 -29.49
CA THR A 90 23.91 -45.81 -29.45
C THR A 90 22.90 -45.81 -28.31
N LEU A 91 21.63 -45.97 -28.67
CA LEU A 91 20.46 -46.01 -27.79
C LEU A 91 20.35 -47.37 -27.09
N SER A 92 21.42 -47.84 -26.44
CA SER A 92 21.49 -49.14 -25.77
C SER A 92 22.65 -49.22 -24.78
N SER A 93 22.40 -48.81 -23.53
CA SER A 93 23.16 -49.25 -22.37
C SER A 93 22.18 -49.62 -21.25
N ARG A 94 22.41 -50.74 -20.57
CA ARG A 94 21.54 -51.20 -19.47
C ARG A 94 22.03 -50.63 -18.15
N TYR A 95 21.09 -50.39 -17.25
CA TYR A 95 21.38 -50.11 -15.84
C TYR A 95 22.12 -51.30 -15.21
N GLU A 96 23.36 -51.08 -14.75
CA GLU A 96 23.96 -51.89 -13.69
C GLU A 96 23.63 -51.22 -12.35
N ALA A 97 22.93 -51.92 -11.46
CA ALA A 97 22.56 -51.40 -10.15
C ALA A 97 23.71 -51.64 -9.16
N GLY A 98 24.35 -50.56 -8.68
CA GLY A 98 25.61 -50.66 -7.92
C GLY A 98 25.87 -49.52 -6.93
N GLY A 99 25.07 -49.44 -5.86
CA GLY A 99 25.35 -48.64 -4.67
C GLY A 99 24.97 -47.14 -4.74
N PRO A 100 24.78 -46.48 -3.59
CA PRO A 100 24.58 -45.04 -3.53
C PRO A 100 25.91 -44.31 -3.76
N THR A 101 26.01 -43.53 -4.83
CA THR A 101 27.09 -42.56 -5.01
C THR A 101 26.96 -41.48 -3.95
N VAL A 102 27.79 -41.55 -2.90
CA VAL A 102 27.87 -40.50 -1.88
C VAL A 102 28.37 -39.23 -2.57
N VAL A 103 27.47 -38.27 -2.77
CA VAL A 103 27.81 -36.95 -3.30
C VAL A 103 28.54 -36.21 -2.19
N ASN A 104 29.87 -36.34 -2.15
CA ASN A 104 30.70 -35.69 -1.14
C ASN A 104 30.56 -34.17 -1.28
N GLN A 105 29.81 -33.57 -0.37
CA GLN A 105 29.45 -32.16 -0.38
C GLN A 105 30.68 -31.30 -0.14
N CYS A 106 30.77 -30.16 -0.81
CA CYS A 106 31.90 -29.24 -0.70
C CYS A 106 31.52 -28.03 0.14
N VAL A 107 32.31 -27.79 1.20
CA VAL A 107 32.10 -26.67 2.12
C VAL A 107 33.32 -25.76 2.17
N VAL A 108 33.05 -24.48 2.40
CA VAL A 108 34.02 -23.43 2.72
C VAL A 108 33.67 -22.80 4.08
N TYR A 109 34.69 -22.41 4.83
CA TYR A 109 34.53 -21.72 6.10
C TYR A 109 34.61 -20.22 5.89
N ILE A 110 33.56 -19.48 6.25
CA ILE A 110 33.48 -18.02 6.12
C ILE A 110 33.17 -17.46 7.50
N PHE A 111 34.13 -16.71 8.07
CA PHE A 111 34.09 -16.23 9.46
C PHE A 111 33.81 -17.32 10.53
N GLY A 112 34.20 -18.57 10.23
CA GLY A 112 33.97 -19.74 11.09
C GLY A 112 32.68 -20.52 10.77
N VAL A 113 31.78 -19.97 9.96
CA VAL A 113 30.53 -20.63 9.55
C VAL A 113 30.79 -21.58 8.37
N GLU A 114 30.22 -22.78 8.44
CA GLU A 114 30.23 -23.77 7.36
C GLU A 114 29.18 -23.44 6.29
N ILE A 115 29.61 -23.23 5.05
CA ILE A 115 28.74 -22.87 3.92
C ILE A 115 29.06 -23.75 2.70
N ASN A 116 28.05 -24.28 2.02
CA ASN A 116 28.20 -25.07 0.79
C ASN A 116 28.69 -24.18 -0.37
N THR A 117 29.55 -24.71 -1.26
CA THR A 117 30.12 -23.93 -2.37
C THR A 117 29.06 -23.39 -3.35
N ALA A 118 27.90 -24.07 -3.46
CA ALA A 118 26.75 -23.56 -4.21
C ALA A 118 26.03 -22.42 -3.49
N SER A 119 25.80 -22.55 -2.18
CA SER A 119 25.16 -21.53 -1.33
C SER A 119 25.98 -20.24 -1.29
N PHE A 120 27.31 -20.32 -1.28
CA PHE A 120 28.20 -19.16 -1.38
C PHE A 120 27.89 -18.27 -2.61
N ALA A 121 27.64 -18.89 -3.78
CA ALA A 121 27.25 -18.13 -4.97
C ALA A 121 25.86 -17.49 -4.79
N MET A 122 24.88 -18.23 -4.26
CA MET A 122 23.52 -17.73 -4.01
C MET A 122 23.48 -16.56 -3.01
N TYR A 123 24.19 -16.66 -1.88
CA TYR A 123 24.30 -15.58 -0.90
C TYR A 123 25.01 -14.36 -1.48
N THR A 124 26.04 -14.55 -2.31
CA THR A 124 26.69 -13.45 -3.04
C THR A 124 25.70 -12.70 -3.92
N PHE A 125 24.80 -13.41 -4.61
CA PHE A 125 23.75 -12.77 -5.41
C PHE A 125 22.70 -12.07 -4.54
N SER A 126 22.15 -12.73 -3.51
CA SER A 126 21.17 -12.12 -2.60
C SER A 126 21.69 -10.81 -1.98
N VAL A 127 22.92 -10.82 -1.44
CA VAL A 127 23.57 -9.61 -0.91
C VAL A 127 23.77 -8.54 -1.99
N SER A 128 24.15 -8.94 -3.22
CA SER A 128 24.28 -7.98 -4.32
C SER A 128 22.95 -7.32 -4.69
N VAL A 129 21.85 -8.07 -4.69
CA VAL A 129 20.51 -7.55 -5.03
C VAL A 129 19.96 -6.67 -3.89
N PHE A 130 20.24 -7.00 -2.63
CA PHE A 130 19.90 -6.15 -1.49
C PHE A 130 20.60 -4.78 -1.55
N ILE A 131 21.92 -4.78 -1.80
CA ILE A 131 22.69 -3.54 -1.99
C ILE A 131 22.21 -2.77 -3.23
N GLN A 132 21.91 -3.46 -4.32
CA GLN A 132 21.33 -2.90 -5.55
C GLN A 132 19.98 -2.22 -5.28
N ALA A 133 19.07 -2.85 -4.53
CA ALA A 133 17.76 -2.29 -4.20
C ALA A 133 17.89 -1.00 -3.36
N ILE A 134 18.74 -1.01 -2.33
CA ILE A 134 19.05 0.18 -1.54
C ILE A 134 19.62 1.29 -2.45
N LEU A 135 20.59 0.97 -3.31
CA LEU A 135 21.21 1.94 -4.22
C LEU A 135 20.21 2.54 -5.21
N ILE A 136 19.33 1.73 -5.81
CA ILE A 136 18.31 2.18 -6.76
C ILE A 136 17.36 3.20 -6.13
N ILE A 137 16.81 2.89 -4.95
CA ILE A 137 15.95 3.83 -4.21
C ILE A 137 16.73 5.10 -3.91
N SER A 138 17.94 4.95 -3.35
CA SER A 138 18.81 6.02 -2.90
C SER A 138 19.20 7.03 -3.99
N MET A 139 19.44 6.57 -5.22
CA MET A 139 19.85 7.44 -6.33
C MET A 139 18.69 8.02 -7.14
N SER A 140 17.46 7.49 -7.02
CA SER A 140 16.33 7.83 -7.90
C SER A 140 16.03 9.35 -7.93
N GLY A 141 15.90 9.98 -6.76
CA GLY A 141 15.71 11.43 -6.65
C GLY A 141 16.87 12.28 -7.15
N ALA A 142 18.10 11.73 -7.24
CA ALA A 142 19.23 12.38 -7.89
C ALA A 142 19.25 12.15 -9.41
N ALA A 143 18.62 11.08 -9.91
CA ALA A 143 18.49 10.81 -11.33
C ALA A 143 17.39 11.66 -11.99
N ASP A 144 16.30 11.94 -11.27
CA ASP A 144 15.15 12.66 -11.81
C ASP A 144 15.23 14.19 -11.70
N HIS A 145 16.21 14.72 -10.96
CA HIS A 145 16.43 16.15 -10.77
C HIS A 145 17.83 16.58 -11.24
N GLY A 146 17.90 17.65 -12.03
CA GLY A 146 19.16 18.13 -12.61
C GLY A 146 19.74 17.22 -13.70
N SER A 147 21.04 17.34 -13.99
CA SER A 147 21.71 16.71 -15.15
C SER A 147 22.35 15.34 -14.86
N HIS A 148 22.17 14.79 -13.65
CA HIS A 148 22.96 13.66 -13.16
C HIS A 148 22.58 12.31 -13.78
N ARG A 149 21.36 12.13 -14.32
CA ARG A 149 20.87 10.86 -14.92
C ARG A 149 21.90 10.18 -15.84
N LYS A 150 22.43 10.92 -16.82
CA LYS A 150 23.43 10.40 -17.77
C LYS A 150 24.79 10.14 -17.10
N LEU A 151 25.20 11.00 -16.18
CA LEU A 151 26.47 10.84 -15.47
C LEU A 151 26.47 9.56 -14.63
N LEU A 152 25.40 9.32 -13.86
CA LEU A 152 25.22 8.11 -13.06
C LEU A 152 25.14 6.87 -13.96
N LEU A 153 24.39 6.92 -15.07
CA LEU A 153 24.28 5.82 -16.04
C LEU A 153 25.66 5.36 -16.52
N VAL A 154 26.49 6.29 -16.99
CA VAL A 154 27.83 6.01 -17.52
C VAL A 154 28.80 5.63 -16.40
N ALA A 155 28.73 6.27 -15.23
CA ALA A 155 29.59 5.96 -14.09
C ALA A 155 29.38 4.51 -13.60
N PHE A 156 28.13 4.11 -13.35
CA PHE A 156 27.84 2.73 -12.95
C PHE A 156 28.17 1.72 -14.06
N ALA A 157 27.87 2.02 -15.32
CA ALA A 157 28.26 1.18 -16.44
C ALA A 157 29.78 0.93 -16.51
N VAL A 158 30.60 1.98 -16.33
CA VAL A 158 32.07 1.88 -16.30
C VAL A 158 32.56 1.12 -15.07
N ILE A 159 32.05 1.42 -13.87
CA ILE A 159 32.47 0.73 -12.63
C ILE A 159 32.10 -0.76 -12.70
N GLY A 160 30.91 -1.10 -13.19
CA GLY A 160 30.44 -2.48 -13.32
C GLY A 160 31.20 -3.28 -14.39
N SER A 161 31.43 -2.69 -15.57
CA SER A 161 32.21 -3.35 -16.64
C SER A 161 33.69 -3.52 -16.26
N VAL A 162 34.31 -2.53 -15.60
CA VAL A 162 35.67 -2.65 -15.04
C VAL A 162 35.73 -3.71 -13.93
N SER A 163 34.75 -3.75 -13.03
CA SER A 163 34.66 -4.81 -12.01
C SER A 163 34.56 -6.20 -12.66
N THR A 164 33.75 -6.34 -13.70
CA THR A 164 33.64 -7.58 -14.47
C THR A 164 34.98 -7.97 -15.13
N MET A 165 35.76 -6.99 -15.62
CA MET A 165 37.12 -7.23 -16.15
C MET A 165 38.13 -7.65 -15.06
N LEU A 166 38.01 -7.16 -13.83
CA LEU A 166 38.93 -7.50 -12.73
C LEU A 166 38.89 -8.99 -12.33
N PHE A 167 37.85 -9.74 -12.71
CA PHE A 167 37.79 -11.20 -12.50
C PHE A 167 38.99 -11.97 -13.09
N LEU A 168 39.65 -11.46 -14.13
CA LEU A 168 40.85 -12.07 -14.68
C LEU A 168 41.99 -12.19 -13.64
N GLY A 169 42.09 -11.20 -12.74
CA GLY A 169 43.08 -11.15 -11.65
C GLY A 169 42.66 -11.91 -10.38
N VAL A 170 41.36 -12.19 -10.20
CA VAL A 170 40.87 -12.96 -9.05
C VAL A 170 41.35 -14.41 -9.18
N VAL A 171 42.12 -14.90 -8.20
CA VAL A 171 42.52 -16.31 -8.11
C VAL A 171 41.76 -17.01 -6.97
N PRO A 172 41.57 -18.34 -6.98
CA PRO A 172 40.81 -19.02 -5.93
C PRO A 172 41.27 -18.70 -4.49
N LYS A 173 42.56 -18.44 -4.26
CA LYS A 173 43.08 -17.99 -2.95
C LYS A 173 42.37 -16.75 -2.38
N ILE A 174 41.78 -15.91 -3.24
CA ILE A 174 41.06 -14.67 -2.89
C ILE A 174 39.60 -14.70 -3.39
N TYR A 175 38.95 -15.87 -3.40
CA TYR A 175 37.56 -16.05 -3.88
C TYR A 175 36.55 -15.07 -3.22
N MET A 176 36.76 -14.68 -1.95
CA MET A 176 35.97 -13.64 -1.26
C MET A 176 36.06 -12.27 -1.94
N VAL A 177 37.21 -11.89 -2.49
CA VAL A 177 37.36 -10.67 -3.31
C VAL A 177 36.56 -10.82 -4.62
N GLY A 178 36.49 -12.03 -5.17
CA GLY A 178 35.59 -12.36 -6.27
C GLY A 178 34.12 -12.11 -5.96
N ALA A 179 33.65 -12.47 -4.75
CA ALA A 179 32.28 -12.15 -4.31
C ALA A 179 32.04 -10.64 -4.17
N VAL A 180 32.97 -9.89 -3.58
CA VAL A 180 32.87 -8.42 -3.51
C VAL A 180 32.82 -7.79 -4.90
N ILE A 181 33.64 -8.27 -5.85
CA ILE A 181 33.64 -7.79 -7.24
C ILE A 181 32.34 -8.18 -7.96
N ALA A 182 31.77 -9.38 -7.72
CA ALA A 182 30.45 -9.76 -8.21
C ALA A 182 29.34 -8.83 -7.69
N ILE A 183 29.37 -8.53 -6.39
CA ILE A 183 28.44 -7.62 -5.73
C ILE A 183 28.49 -6.24 -6.37
N ILE A 184 29.69 -5.66 -6.57
CA ILE A 184 29.86 -4.36 -7.24
C ILE A 184 29.37 -4.43 -8.69
N ALA A 185 29.76 -5.45 -9.46
CA ALA A 185 29.37 -5.60 -10.85
C ALA A 185 27.85 -5.68 -11.04
N ASN A 186 27.14 -6.52 -10.28
CA ASN A 186 25.69 -6.64 -10.35
C ASN A 186 24.97 -5.38 -9.84
N THR A 187 25.43 -4.81 -8.71
CA THR A 187 24.90 -3.55 -8.15
C THR A 187 24.96 -2.42 -9.19
N CYS A 188 26.10 -2.27 -9.86
CA CYS A 188 26.29 -1.28 -10.92
C CYS A 188 25.49 -1.59 -12.19
N PHE A 189 25.35 -2.87 -12.57
CA PHE A 189 24.47 -3.28 -13.66
C PHE A 189 23.02 -2.86 -13.37
N GLY A 190 22.45 -3.25 -12.22
CA GLY A 190 21.08 -2.92 -11.85
C GLY A 190 20.81 -1.42 -11.78
N ALA A 191 21.74 -0.66 -11.17
CA ALA A 191 21.66 0.79 -11.14
C ALA A 191 21.66 1.41 -12.54
N SER A 192 22.65 1.07 -13.38
CA SER A 192 22.74 1.58 -14.75
C SER A 192 21.54 1.17 -15.63
N PHE A 193 20.97 -0.03 -15.44
CA PHE A 193 19.81 -0.49 -16.19
C PHE A 193 18.52 0.24 -15.79
N VAL A 194 18.30 0.54 -14.49
CA VAL A 194 17.17 1.41 -14.07
C VAL A 194 17.33 2.82 -14.65
N LEU A 195 18.56 3.37 -14.63
CA LEU A 195 18.84 4.67 -15.22
C LEU A 195 18.60 4.69 -16.74
N LEU A 196 18.92 3.61 -17.47
CA LEU A 196 18.56 3.46 -18.89
C LEU A 196 17.05 3.54 -19.10
N ASN A 197 16.28 2.78 -18.31
CA ASN A 197 14.82 2.74 -18.42
C ASN A 197 14.19 4.12 -18.10
N SER A 198 14.77 4.92 -17.21
CA SER A 198 14.31 6.29 -16.92
C SER A 198 14.41 7.27 -18.11
N PHE A 199 15.21 6.96 -19.15
CA PHE A 199 15.21 7.73 -20.40
C PHE A 199 14.04 7.38 -21.33
N LEU A 200 13.40 6.21 -21.20
CA LEU A 200 12.39 5.75 -22.16
C LEU A 200 11.18 6.71 -22.28
N PRO A 201 10.56 7.21 -21.18
CA PRO A 201 9.47 8.19 -21.28
C PRO A 201 9.91 9.49 -21.98
N LEU A 202 11.13 9.96 -21.71
CA LEU A 202 11.68 11.18 -22.31
C LEU A 202 11.93 11.00 -23.81
N LEU A 203 12.48 9.85 -24.22
CA LEU A 203 12.72 9.53 -25.63
C LEU A 203 11.41 9.46 -26.42
N VAL A 204 10.34 8.93 -25.82
CA VAL A 204 8.97 8.87 -26.35
C VAL A 204 8.35 10.27 -26.46
N ARG A 205 8.33 11.04 -25.37
CA ARG A 205 7.75 12.39 -25.29
C ARG A 205 8.30 13.35 -26.36
N HIS A 206 9.61 13.31 -26.58
CA HIS A 206 10.27 14.14 -27.61
C HIS A 206 10.38 13.43 -28.97
N HIS A 207 9.74 12.28 -29.19
CA HIS A 207 9.87 11.54 -30.44
C HIS A 207 9.14 12.24 -31.60
N PRO A 208 9.76 12.35 -32.80
CA PRO A 208 9.16 13.02 -33.95
C PRO A 208 7.79 12.50 -34.41
N SER A 209 7.39 11.27 -34.07
CA SER A 209 6.04 10.76 -34.38
C SER A 209 4.97 11.21 -33.38
N VAL A 210 5.32 11.42 -32.10
CA VAL A 210 4.41 11.98 -31.09
C VAL A 210 4.20 13.46 -31.41
N LEU A 211 5.28 14.19 -31.64
CA LEU A 211 5.27 15.61 -32.02
C LEU A 211 4.56 15.90 -33.37
N ARG A 212 4.36 14.88 -34.23
CA ARG A 212 3.55 14.98 -35.46
C ARG A 212 2.07 14.67 -35.26
N GLY A 213 1.72 13.77 -34.34
CA GLY A 213 0.31 13.45 -34.04
C GLY A 213 -0.50 14.65 -33.51
N VAL A 214 0.20 15.68 -33.01
CA VAL A 214 -0.38 16.96 -32.58
C VAL A 214 -0.56 17.96 -33.75
N ARG A 215 -0.12 17.62 -34.97
CA ARG A 215 0.06 18.57 -36.10
C ARG A 215 -0.84 18.33 -37.32
N GLU A 216 -1.63 17.27 -37.34
CA GLU A 216 -2.55 16.95 -38.44
C GLU A 216 -4.02 17.14 -37.98
N PRO A 217 -4.75 18.17 -38.48
CA PRO A 217 -6.20 18.22 -38.30
C PRO A 217 -6.87 17.14 -39.17
N PRO A 218 -8.09 16.67 -38.82
CA PRO A 218 -8.82 15.72 -39.65
C PRO A 218 -9.09 16.29 -41.05
N PRO A 219 -9.06 15.46 -42.11
CA PRO A 219 -9.31 15.93 -43.47
C PRO A 219 -10.75 16.46 -43.60
N ALA A 220 -10.88 17.68 -44.14
CA ALA A 220 -12.18 18.24 -44.44
C ALA A 220 -12.88 17.42 -45.54
N LEU A 221 -14.14 17.04 -45.29
CA LEU A 221 -15.01 16.42 -46.28
C LEU A 221 -15.52 17.47 -47.28
N ASP A 222 -14.67 17.88 -48.22
CA ASP A 222 -15.08 18.69 -49.37
C ASP A 222 -15.35 17.81 -50.59
N GLY A 223 -16.50 18.01 -51.24
CA GLY A 223 -17.10 17.05 -52.16
C GLY A 223 -17.24 17.59 -53.58
N SER A 224 -16.18 17.54 -54.39
CA SER A 224 -16.35 17.66 -55.86
C SER A 224 -15.20 17.09 -56.72
N ARG A 225 -15.57 16.64 -57.93
CA ARG A 225 -14.75 16.45 -59.16
C ARG A 225 -13.51 15.53 -59.16
N ALA A 226 -13.78 14.27 -59.49
CA ALA A 226 -13.46 13.62 -60.78
C ALA A 226 -12.18 13.97 -61.60
N GLN A 227 -11.62 12.88 -62.17
CA GLN A 227 -10.84 12.71 -63.43
C GLN A 227 -9.30 12.82 -63.47
N GLU A 228 -8.72 11.73 -64.01
CA GLU A 228 -7.49 11.61 -64.85
C GLU A 228 -6.09 11.76 -64.19
N GLY A 229 -5.05 11.10 -64.75
CA GLY A 229 -3.66 11.38 -64.31
C GLY A 229 -2.49 10.49 -64.77
N HIS A 230 -2.60 9.15 -64.74
CA HIS A 230 -1.63 8.15 -65.29
C HIS A 230 -0.14 8.11 -64.83
N SER A 231 0.38 6.86 -64.76
CA SER A 231 1.76 6.39 -65.00
C SER A 231 2.90 6.45 -63.94
N ASP A 232 3.41 5.23 -63.64
CA ASP A 232 4.81 4.77 -63.55
C ASP A 232 5.81 5.33 -62.51
N THR A 233 6.73 4.53 -61.92
CA THR A 233 6.81 3.06 -61.69
C THR A 233 7.82 2.77 -60.56
N ARG A 234 7.53 1.82 -59.66
CA ARG A 234 8.41 0.68 -59.27
C ARG A 234 7.81 -0.14 -58.13
N ASN A 235 8.04 -1.45 -58.18
CA ASN A 235 7.61 -2.40 -57.14
C ASN A 235 8.71 -2.58 -56.09
N ASP A 236 8.30 -2.63 -54.83
CA ASP A 236 8.82 -3.62 -53.87
C ASP A 236 7.59 -4.23 -53.15
N ILE A 237 7.69 -5.48 -52.72
CA ILE A 237 6.51 -6.29 -52.37
C ILE A 237 6.19 -6.15 -50.87
N ASP A 238 5.09 -5.47 -50.57
CA ASP A 238 4.38 -5.57 -49.31
C ASP A 238 3.06 -6.35 -49.53
N GLN A 239 2.73 -7.28 -48.63
CA GLN A 239 1.54 -8.12 -48.73
C GLN A 239 0.76 -8.18 -47.42
N GLY A 240 -0.27 -7.33 -47.34
CA GLY A 240 -1.57 -7.70 -46.78
C GLY A 240 -1.63 -7.99 -45.28
N ILE A 241 -1.78 -6.93 -44.48
CA ILE A 241 -2.51 -7.02 -43.22
C ILE A 241 -3.93 -6.49 -43.47
N GLU A 242 -4.91 -7.39 -43.51
CA GLU A 242 -6.31 -7.00 -43.58
C GLU A 242 -6.72 -6.24 -42.31
N SER A 243 -7.26 -5.04 -42.50
CA SER A 243 -7.65 -4.15 -41.40
C SER A 243 -9.12 -4.36 -41.03
N ASN A 244 -9.36 -5.00 -39.89
CA ASN A 244 -10.61 -4.85 -39.15
C ASN A 244 -10.32 -4.07 -37.87
N ALA A 245 -10.47 -2.75 -37.96
CA ALA A 245 -10.30 -1.81 -36.85
C ALA A 245 -11.55 -0.94 -36.71
N THR A 246 -12.08 -0.85 -35.50
CA THR A 246 -13.19 0.01 -35.07
C THR A 246 -12.92 0.46 -33.63
N SER A 247 -13.19 1.69 -33.19
CA SER A 247 -13.73 2.87 -33.91
C SER A 247 -12.99 4.17 -33.46
N PRO A 248 -13.53 5.42 -33.39
CA PRO A 248 -12.84 6.56 -34.02
C PRO A 248 -12.36 7.69 -33.08
N LEU A 249 -11.60 8.62 -33.63
CA LEU A 249 -11.11 9.89 -33.04
C LEU A 249 -10.91 10.90 -34.20
N LEU A 250 -11.16 12.21 -34.12
CA LEU A 250 -11.84 13.10 -33.16
C LEU A 250 -12.99 13.85 -33.93
N HIS A 251 -13.73 14.88 -33.50
CA HIS A 251 -13.71 15.84 -32.38
C HIS A 251 -15.16 16.21 -31.97
N ALA A 252 -15.32 17.01 -30.91
CA ALA A 252 -16.51 17.82 -30.69
C ALA A 252 -16.14 19.32 -30.54
N HIS A 253 -16.57 20.15 -31.50
CA HIS A 253 -16.68 21.60 -31.30
C HIS A 253 -17.99 21.90 -30.56
N GLN A 254 -18.08 23.02 -29.85
CA GLN A 254 -19.35 23.47 -29.26
C GLN A 254 -20.39 23.83 -30.34
N GLY A 255 -21.66 23.49 -30.06
CA GLY A 255 -22.82 23.91 -30.85
C GLY A 255 -24.12 23.63 -30.10
N ASN A 256 -25.03 24.59 -30.05
CA ASN A 256 -26.28 24.50 -29.28
C ASN A 256 -27.28 23.50 -29.88
N SER A 257 -27.98 22.75 -29.04
CA SER A 257 -29.44 22.59 -29.11
C SER A 257 -29.99 22.03 -27.80
N GLU A 258 -31.27 22.28 -27.54
CA GLU A 258 -32.03 21.85 -26.37
C GLU A 258 -32.61 20.42 -26.51
N ASN A 259 -33.09 19.87 -25.39
CA ASN A 259 -34.06 18.77 -25.25
C ASN A 259 -33.68 17.33 -25.68
N ALA A 260 -33.46 16.45 -24.69
CA ALA A 260 -34.03 15.09 -24.59
C ALA A 260 -33.72 14.45 -23.22
N ALA A 261 -34.51 13.46 -22.78
CA ALA A 261 -34.33 12.75 -21.51
C ALA A 261 -34.41 11.21 -21.67
N ALA A 262 -33.96 10.50 -20.62
CA ALA A 262 -34.03 9.05 -20.36
C ALA A 262 -33.13 8.11 -21.22
N GLY A 263 -32.48 7.15 -20.53
CA GLY A 263 -31.70 6.06 -21.14
C GLY A 263 -30.66 5.48 -20.17
N MET A 264 -30.54 4.14 -20.10
CA MET A 264 -29.64 3.39 -19.20
C MET A 264 -28.78 2.41 -20.02
N HIS A 265 -27.54 2.16 -19.57
CA HIS A 265 -26.54 1.21 -20.11
C HIS A 265 -25.83 1.59 -21.44
N PRO A 266 -24.66 1.00 -21.76
CA PRO A 266 -23.57 0.49 -20.90
C PRO A 266 -22.21 1.19 -21.17
N ALA A 267 -21.16 0.79 -20.45
CA ALA A 267 -19.84 1.42 -20.53
C ALA A 267 -19.10 1.22 -21.88
N THR A 268 -18.37 2.26 -22.32
CA THR A 268 -17.51 2.24 -23.52
C THR A 268 -16.05 1.87 -23.19
N PRO A 269 -15.32 1.13 -24.06
CA PRO A 269 -13.94 0.73 -23.79
C PRO A 269 -12.92 1.87 -23.87
N ILE A 270 -11.98 1.90 -22.92
CA ILE A 270 -10.87 2.87 -22.87
C ILE A 270 -9.82 2.52 -23.94
N THR A 271 -9.33 3.50 -24.70
CA THR A 271 -8.37 3.27 -25.80
C THR A 271 -6.92 3.55 -25.41
N VAL A 272 -6.00 2.65 -25.79
CA VAL A 272 -4.59 2.70 -25.40
C VAL A 272 -3.81 3.80 -26.13
N SER A 273 -3.08 4.62 -25.37
CA SER A 273 -2.37 5.82 -25.86
C SER A 273 -1.29 5.55 -26.91
N GLN A 274 -1.06 6.54 -27.78
CA GLN A 274 -0.01 6.50 -28.79
C GLN A 274 1.40 6.45 -28.20
N GLU A 275 1.61 7.10 -27.04
CA GLU A 275 2.88 7.10 -26.34
C GLU A 275 3.23 5.72 -25.78
N LEU A 276 2.27 4.99 -25.18
CA LEU A 276 2.51 3.63 -24.68
C LEU A 276 2.85 2.67 -25.83
N LYS A 277 2.13 2.76 -26.96
CA LYS A 277 2.41 1.96 -28.18
C LYS A 277 3.83 2.22 -28.73
N LEU A 278 4.32 3.45 -28.66
CA LEU A 278 5.69 3.79 -29.06
C LEU A 278 6.73 3.34 -28.02
N SER A 279 6.44 3.52 -26.72
CA SER A 279 7.28 3.06 -25.61
C SER A 279 7.53 1.55 -25.68
N THR A 280 6.47 0.75 -25.85
CA THR A 280 6.56 -0.69 -26.03
C THR A 280 7.38 -1.07 -27.27
N ARG A 281 7.23 -0.36 -28.40
CA ARG A 281 8.03 -0.62 -29.62
C ARG A 281 9.52 -0.32 -29.44
N ILE A 282 9.88 0.78 -28.77
CA ILE A 282 11.28 1.13 -28.48
C ILE A 282 11.87 0.12 -27.49
N SER A 283 11.13 -0.22 -26.43
CA SER A 283 11.56 -1.19 -25.43
C SER A 283 11.76 -2.59 -26.00
N SER A 284 10.82 -3.10 -26.81
CA SER A 284 10.90 -4.46 -27.34
C SER A 284 12.01 -4.60 -28.39
N PHE A 285 12.25 -3.56 -29.21
CA PHE A 285 13.41 -3.53 -30.10
C PHE A 285 14.73 -3.51 -29.30
N GLY A 286 14.82 -2.72 -28.23
CA GLY A 286 16.00 -2.64 -27.37
C GLY A 286 16.36 -3.97 -26.69
N ILE A 287 15.37 -4.69 -26.15
CA ILE A 287 15.56 -6.03 -25.58
C ILE A 287 15.91 -7.04 -26.68
N GLY A 288 15.22 -6.99 -27.82
CA GLY A 288 15.45 -7.91 -28.95
C GLY A 288 16.87 -7.83 -29.51
N ILE A 289 17.42 -6.63 -29.70
CA ILE A 289 18.84 -6.49 -30.08
C ILE A 289 19.78 -6.92 -28.95
N GLY A 290 19.43 -6.67 -27.68
CA GLY A 290 20.20 -7.13 -26.52
C GLY A 290 20.37 -8.65 -26.48
N TYR A 291 19.29 -9.40 -26.72
CA TYR A 291 19.34 -10.87 -26.83
C TYR A 291 20.12 -11.35 -28.06
N ILE A 292 20.08 -10.64 -29.20
CA ILE A 292 20.95 -10.96 -30.35
C ILE A 292 22.43 -10.79 -29.99
N GLY A 293 22.79 -9.68 -29.33
CA GLY A 293 24.14 -9.44 -28.82
C GLY A 293 24.57 -10.51 -27.80
N ALA A 294 23.65 -10.95 -26.94
CA ALA A 294 23.89 -11.98 -25.95
C ALA A 294 24.13 -13.35 -26.61
N ILE A 295 23.31 -13.76 -27.59
CA ILE A 295 23.54 -15.00 -28.37
C ILE A 295 24.92 -14.98 -29.05
N ILE A 296 25.31 -13.84 -29.64
CA ILE A 296 26.62 -13.69 -30.28
C ILE A 296 27.75 -13.87 -29.27
N LEU A 297 27.77 -13.09 -28.18
CA LEU A 297 28.88 -13.17 -27.23
C LEU A 297 28.88 -14.48 -26.45
N GLN A 298 27.71 -15.02 -26.08
CA GLN A 298 27.58 -16.33 -25.42
C GLN A 298 28.19 -17.44 -26.27
N THR A 299 27.95 -17.42 -27.60
CA THR A 299 28.55 -18.38 -28.53
C THR A 299 30.08 -18.26 -28.56
N VAL A 300 30.62 -17.04 -28.60
CA VAL A 300 32.07 -16.79 -28.50
C VAL A 300 32.63 -17.27 -27.15
N CYS A 301 31.92 -17.04 -26.04
CA CYS A 301 32.34 -17.47 -24.71
C CYS A 301 32.36 -19.00 -24.57
N ILE A 302 31.38 -19.71 -25.13
CA ILE A 302 31.35 -21.18 -25.21
C ILE A 302 32.57 -21.68 -26.00
N LEU A 303 32.87 -21.09 -27.16
CA LEU A 303 34.02 -21.47 -27.98
C LEU A 303 35.35 -21.23 -27.24
N VAL A 304 35.50 -20.11 -26.52
CA VAL A 304 36.68 -19.83 -25.67
C VAL A 304 36.80 -20.83 -24.53
N VAL A 305 35.70 -21.19 -23.86
CA VAL A 305 35.67 -22.19 -22.78
C VAL A 305 36.08 -23.58 -23.28
N ILE A 306 35.61 -23.99 -24.47
CA ILE A 306 36.02 -25.25 -25.10
C ILE A 306 37.51 -25.21 -25.48
N ALA A 307 37.96 -24.16 -26.18
CA ALA A 307 39.34 -24.02 -26.65
C ALA A 307 40.39 -23.90 -25.53
N THR A 308 39.98 -23.51 -24.31
CA THR A 308 40.85 -23.36 -23.14
C THR A 308 40.65 -24.46 -22.08
N ASN A 309 40.07 -25.61 -22.47
CA ASN A 309 39.90 -26.80 -21.61
C ASN A 309 39.04 -26.57 -20.34
N GLN A 310 38.08 -25.65 -20.39
CA GLN A 310 37.03 -25.46 -19.37
C GLN A 310 37.51 -25.20 -17.92
N THR A 311 38.71 -24.65 -17.77
CA THR A 311 39.36 -24.40 -16.48
C THR A 311 38.77 -23.21 -15.71
N THR A 312 39.10 -23.07 -14.42
CA THR A 312 38.82 -21.84 -13.65
C THR A 312 39.47 -20.59 -14.25
N PHE A 313 40.49 -20.71 -15.13
CA PHE A 313 40.98 -19.58 -15.94
C PHE A 313 40.05 -19.26 -17.12
N SER A 314 39.53 -20.28 -17.82
CA SER A 314 38.58 -20.14 -18.92
C SER A 314 37.35 -19.32 -18.53
N LEU A 315 36.78 -19.59 -17.35
CA LEU A 315 35.60 -18.88 -16.83
C LEU A 315 35.90 -17.39 -16.55
N ARG A 316 37.06 -17.10 -15.94
CA ARG A 316 37.50 -15.73 -15.63
C ARG A 316 37.86 -14.94 -16.90
N LEU A 317 38.45 -15.60 -17.90
CA LEU A 317 38.69 -15.03 -19.23
C LEU A 317 37.38 -14.68 -19.95
N VAL A 318 36.34 -15.50 -19.81
CA VAL A 318 35.00 -15.20 -20.33
C VAL A 318 34.36 -14.01 -19.63
N LEU A 319 34.42 -13.91 -18.29
CA LEU A 319 33.96 -12.72 -17.57
C LEU A 319 34.71 -11.45 -18.04
N PHE A 320 36.02 -11.54 -18.27
CA PHE A 320 36.80 -10.44 -18.84
C PHE A 320 36.32 -10.01 -20.23
N LEU A 321 35.98 -10.96 -21.12
CA LEU A 321 35.40 -10.64 -22.44
C LEU A 321 34.01 -9.99 -22.34
N ILE A 322 33.17 -10.41 -21.38
CA ILE A 322 31.86 -9.79 -21.11
C ILE A 322 32.03 -8.37 -20.56
N GLY A 323 33.00 -8.15 -19.67
CA GLY A 323 33.37 -6.82 -19.18
C GLY A 323 33.88 -5.90 -20.30
N ILE A 324 34.71 -6.39 -21.22
CA ILE A 324 35.14 -5.65 -22.42
C ILE A 324 33.94 -5.26 -23.29
N TRP A 325 33.02 -6.18 -23.56
CA TRP A 325 31.83 -5.92 -24.37
C TRP A 325 30.97 -4.82 -23.76
N TRP A 326 30.64 -4.95 -22.48
CA TRP A 326 29.84 -3.95 -21.75
C TRP A 326 30.55 -2.58 -21.73
N PHE A 327 31.86 -2.54 -21.52
CA PHE A 327 32.65 -1.30 -21.57
C PHE A 327 32.60 -0.64 -22.96
N ILE A 328 32.92 -1.40 -24.03
CA ILE A 328 32.98 -0.88 -25.41
C ILE A 328 31.62 -0.32 -25.85
N PHE A 329 30.53 -1.06 -25.65
CA PHE A 329 29.19 -0.65 -26.08
C PHE A 329 28.53 0.39 -25.15
N THR A 330 29.14 0.69 -23.99
CA THR A 330 28.83 1.89 -23.18
C THR A 330 29.35 3.17 -23.84
N ILE A 331 30.44 3.13 -24.62
CA ILE A 331 31.05 4.35 -25.20
C ILE A 331 30.10 5.08 -26.16
N PRO A 332 29.40 4.44 -27.12
CA PRO A 332 28.42 5.13 -27.96
C PRO A 332 27.25 5.72 -27.16
N ALA A 333 26.81 5.07 -26.08
CA ALA A 333 25.80 5.62 -25.18
C ALA A 333 26.30 6.90 -24.49
N ALA A 334 27.52 6.87 -23.95
CA ALA A 334 28.18 8.03 -23.35
C ALA A 334 28.38 9.19 -24.34
N LEU A 335 28.63 8.91 -25.62
CA LEU A 335 28.84 9.92 -26.67
C LEU A 335 27.55 10.44 -27.32
N TRP A 336 26.50 9.62 -27.43
CA TRP A 336 25.33 9.93 -28.28
C TRP A 336 24.04 10.20 -27.51
N LEU A 337 23.85 9.63 -26.32
CA LEU A 337 22.69 9.93 -25.48
C LEU A 337 22.79 11.37 -24.94
N ARG A 338 21.70 12.14 -24.95
CA ARG A 338 21.68 13.50 -24.36
C ARG A 338 21.45 13.42 -22.85
N SER A 339 21.87 14.45 -22.11
CA SER A 339 21.76 14.44 -20.64
C SER A 339 20.32 14.60 -20.13
N ARG A 340 19.42 15.19 -20.93
CA ARG A 340 17.98 15.42 -20.64
C ARG A 340 17.73 15.78 -19.16
N PRO A 341 18.20 16.96 -18.71
CA PRO A 341 18.16 17.32 -17.30
C PRO A 341 16.72 17.45 -16.80
N GLY A 342 16.47 16.94 -15.59
CA GLY A 342 15.19 17.11 -14.89
C GLY A 342 15.11 18.43 -14.13
N PRO A 343 13.93 18.78 -13.58
CA PRO A 343 13.72 20.04 -12.85
C PRO A 343 14.65 20.16 -11.63
N PRO A 344 15.11 21.38 -11.26
CA PRO A 344 15.90 21.58 -10.05
C PRO A 344 15.05 21.40 -8.77
N LEU A 345 15.64 20.89 -7.69
CA LEU A 345 15.00 20.91 -6.37
C LEU A 345 15.12 22.30 -5.73
N THR A 346 14.00 22.82 -5.23
CA THR A 346 13.88 24.14 -4.58
C THR A 346 14.65 24.26 -3.26
N THR A 347 15.14 23.14 -2.70
CA THR A 347 15.92 23.08 -1.45
C THR A 347 17.34 23.65 -1.55
N THR A 348 17.72 24.31 -2.65
CA THR A 348 19.11 24.67 -2.96
C THR A 348 19.42 26.15 -2.68
N HIS A 349 19.14 26.62 -1.46
CA HIS A 349 19.70 27.89 -0.97
C HIS A 349 21.08 27.65 -0.32
N GLN A 350 22.08 28.39 -0.81
CA GLN A 350 23.43 28.56 -0.25
C GLN A 350 24.31 27.29 -0.03
N GLY A 351 25.23 27.06 -0.97
CA GLY A 351 26.65 27.18 -0.60
C GLY A 351 27.39 26.02 0.09
N LYS A 352 27.08 24.74 -0.18
CA LYS A 352 28.05 23.62 -0.02
C LYS A 352 27.63 22.36 -0.79
N HIS A 353 28.41 21.99 -1.81
CA HIS A 353 28.09 20.91 -2.75
C HIS A 353 27.81 19.54 -2.09
N THR A 354 28.46 19.23 -0.96
CA THR A 354 28.37 17.92 -0.29
C THR A 354 27.08 17.69 0.51
N ARG A 355 26.35 18.73 0.93
CA ARG A 355 25.02 18.54 1.58
C ARG A 355 23.90 18.25 0.59
N SER A 356 24.10 18.54 -0.70
CA SER A 356 23.10 18.37 -1.76
C SER A 356 22.69 16.89 -1.97
N TRP A 357 23.64 15.95 -1.92
CA TRP A 357 23.35 14.52 -2.16
C TRP A 357 22.47 13.88 -1.09
N ILE A 358 22.65 14.27 0.19
CA ILE A 358 21.78 13.85 1.30
C ILE A 358 20.37 14.45 1.15
N GLY A 359 20.24 15.65 0.57
CA GLY A 359 18.96 16.22 0.19
C GLY A 359 18.23 15.40 -0.88
N TYR A 360 18.93 15.04 -1.97
CA TYR A 360 18.38 14.15 -3.01
C TYR A 360 18.00 12.77 -2.44
N MET A 361 18.81 12.21 -1.54
CA MET A 361 18.55 10.97 -0.82
C MET A 361 17.23 11.03 -0.03
N ALA A 362 17.10 12.01 0.86
CA ALA A 362 15.92 12.17 1.70
C ALA A 362 14.65 12.46 0.85
N TYR A 363 14.80 13.22 -0.23
CA TYR A 363 13.72 13.45 -1.19
C TYR A 363 13.33 12.17 -1.94
N ALA A 364 14.28 11.35 -2.38
CA ALA A 364 14.03 10.08 -3.05
C ALA A 364 13.19 9.13 -2.19
N TRP A 365 13.64 8.90 -0.94
CA TRP A 365 12.93 8.05 0.02
C TRP A 365 11.55 8.63 0.39
N LYS A 366 11.42 9.95 0.59
CA LYS A 366 10.13 10.61 0.86
C LYS A 366 9.17 10.58 -0.34
N SER A 367 9.69 10.62 -1.57
CA SER A 367 8.93 10.52 -2.82
C SER A 367 8.45 9.09 -3.09
N LEU A 368 9.30 8.09 -2.87
CA LEU A 368 8.93 6.68 -2.93
C LEU A 368 7.87 6.34 -1.88
N TYR A 369 8.07 6.76 -0.62
CA TYR A 369 7.08 6.59 0.45
C TYR A 369 5.73 7.23 0.08
N ARG A 370 5.73 8.47 -0.41
CA ARG A 370 4.51 9.14 -0.90
C ARG A 370 3.85 8.37 -2.05
N THR A 371 4.63 7.80 -2.96
CA THR A 371 4.10 6.97 -4.07
C THR A 371 3.47 5.69 -3.54
N ALA A 372 4.16 4.94 -2.67
CA ALA A 372 3.65 3.71 -2.09
C ALA A 372 2.38 3.93 -1.24
N VAL A 373 2.33 5.03 -0.46
CA VAL A 373 1.13 5.43 0.30
C VAL A 373 -0.04 5.76 -0.63
N ARG A 374 0.19 6.41 -1.79
CA ARG A 374 -0.85 6.60 -2.81
C ARG A 374 -1.31 5.27 -3.42
N THR A 375 -0.38 4.38 -3.76
CA THR A 375 -0.71 3.05 -4.29
C THR A 375 -1.53 2.20 -3.32
N ARG A 376 -1.49 2.47 -1.99
CA ARG A 376 -2.37 1.81 -1.00
C ARG A 376 -3.86 1.92 -1.34
N HIS A 377 -4.28 2.98 -2.04
CA HIS A 377 -5.67 3.19 -2.44
C HIS A 377 -6.09 2.40 -3.68
N LEU A 378 -5.13 1.87 -4.46
CA LEU A 378 -5.37 1.19 -5.75
C LEU A 378 -5.22 -0.34 -5.58
N LYS A 379 -6.30 -1.00 -5.16
CA LYS A 379 -6.30 -2.42 -4.74
C LYS A 379 -5.72 -3.36 -5.80
N ASP A 380 -6.13 -3.22 -7.05
CA ASP A 380 -5.66 -4.07 -8.15
C ASP A 380 -4.18 -3.88 -8.48
N ILE A 381 -3.64 -2.67 -8.30
CA ILE A 381 -2.21 -2.41 -8.46
C ILE A 381 -1.42 -3.09 -7.34
N LEU A 382 -1.90 -3.06 -6.09
CA LEU A 382 -1.26 -3.80 -4.99
C LEU A 382 -1.26 -5.32 -5.23
N LEU A 383 -2.40 -5.88 -5.63
CA LEU A 383 -2.54 -7.31 -5.93
C LEU A 383 -1.61 -7.74 -7.07
N PHE A 384 -1.57 -6.96 -8.15
CA PHE A 384 -0.65 -7.22 -9.26
C PHE A 384 0.83 -7.05 -8.85
N LEU A 385 1.19 -6.00 -8.11
CA LEU A 385 2.57 -5.78 -7.65
C LEU A 385 3.04 -6.88 -6.69
N ALA A 386 2.15 -7.40 -5.84
CA ALA A 386 2.45 -8.54 -4.97
C ALA A 386 2.66 -9.83 -5.78
N ALA A 387 1.79 -10.11 -6.76
CA ALA A 387 1.95 -11.23 -7.68
C ALA A 387 3.25 -11.13 -8.50
N TRP A 388 3.56 -9.93 -9.01
CA TRP A 388 4.76 -9.66 -9.80
C TRP A 388 6.05 -9.73 -8.98
N PHE A 389 6.04 -9.27 -7.73
CA PHE A 389 7.16 -9.42 -6.79
C PHE A 389 7.56 -10.90 -6.65
N LEU A 390 6.59 -11.75 -6.29
CA LEU A 390 6.77 -13.19 -6.12
C LEU A 390 7.20 -13.87 -7.42
N LEU A 391 6.54 -13.53 -8.54
CA LEU A 391 6.83 -14.10 -9.85
C LEU A 391 8.24 -13.73 -10.35
N SER A 392 8.71 -12.50 -10.13
CA SER A 392 10.06 -12.08 -10.51
C SER A 392 11.16 -12.72 -9.64
N ASP A 393 10.89 -12.94 -8.35
CA ASP A 393 11.80 -13.74 -7.49
C ASP A 393 11.85 -15.19 -7.95
N GLY A 394 10.70 -15.79 -8.30
CA GLY A 394 10.61 -17.12 -8.91
C GLY A 394 11.42 -17.22 -10.21
N ILE A 395 11.28 -16.25 -11.12
CA ILE A 395 12.06 -16.14 -12.36
C ILE A 395 13.56 -16.10 -12.08
N ALA A 396 14.02 -15.15 -11.26
CA ALA A 396 15.43 -14.97 -10.95
C ALA A 396 16.04 -16.21 -10.28
N THR A 397 15.29 -16.80 -9.33
CA THR A 397 15.74 -17.93 -8.54
C THR A 397 15.73 -19.23 -9.33
N VAL A 398 14.75 -19.49 -10.19
CA VAL A 398 14.82 -20.63 -11.13
C VAL A 398 16.02 -20.50 -12.05
N SER A 399 16.30 -19.31 -12.59
CA SER A 399 17.44 -19.11 -13.49
C SER A 399 18.78 -19.44 -12.82
N GLY A 400 19.05 -18.91 -11.62
CA GLY A 400 20.26 -19.22 -10.86
C GLY A 400 20.32 -20.69 -10.39
N THR A 401 19.20 -21.21 -9.89
CA THR A 401 19.11 -22.58 -9.35
C THR A 401 19.28 -23.63 -10.44
N ALA A 402 18.71 -23.42 -11.63
CA ALA A 402 18.85 -24.33 -12.77
C ALA A 402 20.31 -24.50 -13.19
N VAL A 403 21.09 -23.41 -13.25
CA VAL A 403 22.52 -23.45 -13.60
C VAL A 403 23.34 -24.14 -12.51
N LEU A 404 23.11 -23.80 -11.24
CA LEU A 404 23.83 -24.42 -10.11
C LEU A 404 23.46 -25.90 -9.92
N PHE A 405 22.20 -26.28 -10.08
CA PHE A 405 21.74 -27.67 -10.07
C PHE A 405 22.39 -28.46 -11.22
N ALA A 406 22.35 -27.95 -12.44
CA ALA A 406 22.94 -28.61 -13.60
C ALA A 406 24.46 -28.77 -13.47
N LYS A 407 25.17 -27.78 -12.88
CA LYS A 407 26.61 -27.87 -12.56
C LYS A 407 26.92 -28.88 -11.46
N THR A 408 26.16 -28.90 -10.36
CA THR A 408 26.53 -29.63 -9.13
C THR A 408 25.92 -31.02 -9.00
N GLN A 409 24.72 -31.24 -9.54
CA GLN A 409 23.98 -32.51 -9.47
C GLN A 409 24.14 -33.29 -10.78
N LEU A 410 23.86 -32.64 -11.92
CA LEU A 410 23.99 -33.27 -13.25
C LEU A 410 25.42 -33.22 -13.81
N ASN A 411 26.38 -32.64 -13.07
CA ASN A 411 27.80 -32.54 -13.43
C ASN A 411 28.06 -31.95 -14.83
N MET A 412 27.18 -31.05 -15.29
CA MET A 412 27.25 -30.51 -16.65
C MET A 412 28.44 -29.58 -16.85
N GLN A 413 29.11 -29.75 -17.99
CA GLN A 413 30.21 -28.90 -18.42
C GLN A 413 29.75 -27.46 -18.67
N PRO A 414 30.56 -26.42 -18.34
CA PRO A 414 30.16 -25.01 -18.51
C PRO A 414 29.75 -24.63 -19.95
N ALA A 415 30.28 -25.31 -20.96
CA ALA A 415 29.86 -25.15 -22.36
C ALA A 415 28.39 -25.58 -22.59
N ALA A 416 27.93 -26.66 -21.95
CA ALA A 416 26.55 -27.12 -22.04
C ALA A 416 25.59 -26.22 -21.25
N LEU A 417 26.03 -25.69 -20.11
CA LEU A 417 25.29 -24.67 -19.35
C LEU A 417 25.12 -23.38 -20.17
N GLY A 418 26.17 -22.96 -20.87
CA GLY A 418 26.08 -21.83 -21.78
C GLY A 418 25.11 -22.07 -22.95
N LEU A 419 25.05 -23.30 -23.47
CA LEU A 419 24.15 -23.70 -24.55
C LEU A 419 22.68 -23.72 -24.12
N ILE A 420 22.35 -24.13 -22.88
CA ILE A 420 20.98 -24.05 -22.35
C ILE A 420 20.46 -22.61 -22.44
N ASN A 421 21.29 -21.61 -22.12
CA ASN A 421 20.85 -20.22 -22.17
C ASN A 421 20.74 -19.65 -23.59
N VAL A 422 21.53 -20.16 -24.56
CA VAL A 422 21.30 -19.88 -25.99
C VAL A 422 19.93 -20.42 -26.43
N ILE A 423 19.61 -21.66 -26.04
CA ILE A 423 18.32 -22.30 -26.33
C ILE A 423 17.16 -21.53 -25.67
N ALA A 424 17.30 -21.14 -24.41
CA ALA A 424 16.29 -20.37 -23.68
C ALA A 424 16.07 -18.97 -24.28
N MET A 425 17.12 -18.27 -24.73
CA MET A 425 16.97 -16.99 -25.43
C MET A 425 16.22 -17.14 -26.76
N VAL A 426 16.60 -18.13 -27.58
CA VAL A 426 15.92 -18.39 -28.88
C VAL A 426 14.45 -18.76 -28.64
N ALA A 427 14.19 -19.61 -27.65
CA ALA A 427 12.82 -19.95 -27.24
C ALA A 427 12.05 -18.75 -26.67
N GLY A 428 12.70 -17.81 -25.99
CA GLY A 428 12.07 -16.58 -25.48
C GLY A 428 11.76 -15.56 -26.57
N VAL A 429 12.62 -15.40 -27.58
CA VAL A 429 12.30 -14.62 -28.78
C VAL A 429 11.09 -15.24 -29.50
N LEU A 430 11.08 -16.56 -29.68
CA LEU A 430 9.92 -17.26 -30.25
C LEU A 430 8.66 -17.11 -29.38
N GLY A 431 8.80 -17.18 -28.06
CA GLY A 431 7.71 -17.01 -27.08
C GLY A 431 7.04 -15.65 -27.16
N ALA A 432 7.82 -14.57 -27.23
CA ALA A 432 7.31 -13.21 -27.31
C ALA A 432 6.38 -12.98 -28.53
N PHE A 433 6.62 -13.71 -29.64
CA PHE A 433 5.74 -13.70 -30.81
C PHE A 433 4.63 -14.76 -30.73
N SER A 434 4.93 -15.98 -30.30
CA SER A 434 3.97 -17.09 -30.30
C SER A 434 2.83 -16.88 -29.30
N TRP A 435 3.08 -16.29 -28.13
CA TRP A 435 2.02 -15.94 -27.17
C TRP A 435 1.01 -14.93 -27.72
N SER A 436 1.40 -14.04 -28.65
CA SER A 436 0.45 -13.14 -29.32
C SER A 436 -0.48 -13.92 -30.26
N SER A 437 0.03 -14.91 -30.98
CA SER A 437 -0.78 -15.82 -31.79
C SER A 437 -1.67 -16.73 -30.95
N VAL A 438 -1.16 -17.28 -29.84
CA VAL A 438 -1.91 -18.16 -28.92
C VAL A 438 -3.05 -17.39 -28.24
N SER A 439 -2.78 -16.19 -27.71
CA SER A 439 -3.80 -15.31 -27.13
C SER A 439 -4.91 -14.99 -28.14
N ARG A 440 -4.56 -14.71 -29.41
CA ARG A 440 -5.55 -14.43 -30.46
C ARG A 440 -6.37 -15.67 -30.88
N VAL A 441 -5.74 -16.83 -31.02
CA VAL A 441 -6.42 -18.08 -31.43
C VAL A 441 -7.34 -18.62 -30.31
N LEU A 442 -6.96 -18.46 -29.05
CA LEU A 442 -7.74 -18.89 -27.89
C LEU A 442 -8.60 -17.78 -27.27
N ASN A 443 -8.61 -16.59 -27.88
CA ASN A 443 -9.31 -15.38 -27.41
C ASN A 443 -9.04 -15.02 -25.92
N LEU A 444 -7.79 -15.17 -25.48
CA LEU A 444 -7.36 -14.95 -24.10
C LEU A 444 -7.00 -13.48 -23.83
N SER A 445 -7.53 -12.95 -22.74
CA SER A 445 -7.12 -11.65 -22.19
C SER A 445 -5.68 -11.66 -21.66
N ALA A 446 -5.14 -10.47 -21.38
CA ALA A 446 -3.77 -10.31 -20.89
C ALA A 446 -3.53 -10.99 -19.52
N SER A 447 -4.46 -10.88 -18.56
CA SER A 447 -4.36 -11.60 -17.27
C SER A 447 -4.41 -13.11 -17.46
N GLN A 448 -5.34 -13.63 -18.28
CA GLN A 448 -5.41 -15.06 -18.62
C GLN A 448 -4.15 -15.56 -19.31
N THR A 449 -3.48 -14.74 -20.12
CA THR A 449 -2.22 -15.09 -20.78
C THR A 449 -1.05 -15.12 -19.80
N ILE A 450 -1.01 -14.21 -18.81
CA ILE A 450 -0.05 -14.26 -17.68
C ILE A 450 -0.29 -15.52 -16.83
N ILE A 451 -1.54 -15.84 -16.51
CA ILE A 451 -1.93 -17.06 -15.78
C ILE A 451 -1.51 -18.33 -16.54
N ALA A 452 -1.72 -18.39 -17.86
CA ALA A 452 -1.26 -19.49 -18.70
C ALA A 452 0.28 -19.62 -18.72
N CYS A 453 1.01 -18.49 -18.69
CA CYS A 453 2.46 -18.50 -18.55
C CYS A 453 2.92 -19.01 -17.17
N ILE A 454 2.23 -18.62 -16.08
CA ILE A 454 2.52 -19.11 -14.71
C ILE A 454 2.29 -20.62 -14.62
N LEU A 455 1.16 -21.13 -15.12
CA LEU A 455 0.86 -22.56 -15.14
C LEU A 455 1.86 -23.38 -15.99
N LEU A 456 2.38 -22.80 -17.08
CA LEU A 456 3.45 -23.41 -17.87
C LEU A 456 4.81 -23.35 -17.14
N PHE A 457 5.07 -22.30 -16.36
CA PHE A 457 6.29 -22.14 -15.59
C PHE A 457 6.37 -23.13 -14.43
N GLU A 458 5.24 -23.37 -13.75
CA GLU A 458 5.10 -24.31 -12.63
C GLU A 458 5.47 -25.75 -13.02
N LEU A 459 5.37 -26.12 -14.30
CA LEU A 459 5.86 -27.43 -14.77
C LEU A 459 7.37 -27.63 -14.57
N VAL A 460 8.17 -26.56 -14.48
CA VAL A 460 9.63 -26.63 -14.30
C VAL A 460 10.01 -27.14 -12.90
N PRO A 461 9.58 -26.52 -11.77
CA PRO A 461 9.84 -27.08 -10.44
C PRO A 461 9.13 -28.41 -10.22
N LEU A 462 7.87 -28.57 -10.67
CA LEU A 462 7.14 -29.84 -10.54
C LEU A 462 7.89 -31.00 -11.23
N TYR A 463 8.47 -30.78 -12.42
CA TYR A 463 9.29 -31.80 -13.08
C TYR A 463 10.57 -32.12 -12.29
N GLY A 464 11.21 -31.13 -11.66
CA GLY A 464 12.33 -31.37 -10.73
C GLY A 464 11.97 -32.22 -9.51
N LEU A 465 10.73 -32.06 -9.00
CA LEU A 465 10.18 -32.84 -7.88
C LEU A 465 9.88 -34.30 -8.23
N LEU A 466 9.61 -34.63 -9.50
CA LEU A 466 9.39 -36.02 -9.92
C LEU A 466 10.57 -36.94 -9.58
N GLY A 467 11.79 -36.41 -9.51
CA GLY A 467 12.99 -37.15 -9.08
C GLY A 467 13.01 -37.58 -7.60
N PHE A 468 12.08 -37.11 -6.76
CA PHE A 468 11.87 -37.64 -5.41
C PHE A 468 10.99 -38.90 -5.40
N ILE A 469 10.16 -39.13 -6.42
CA ILE A 469 9.24 -40.27 -6.47
C ILE A 469 10.05 -41.57 -6.70
N PRO A 470 10.03 -42.56 -5.78
CA PRO A 470 10.92 -43.72 -5.88
C PRO A 470 10.76 -44.53 -7.17
N ALA A 471 9.55 -44.62 -7.71
CA ALA A 471 9.28 -45.27 -9.00
C ALA A 471 9.98 -44.55 -10.17
N ILE A 472 9.95 -43.21 -10.20
CA ILE A 472 10.61 -42.41 -11.24
C ILE A 472 12.13 -42.44 -11.05
N LYS A 473 12.62 -42.37 -9.81
CA LYS A 473 14.03 -42.57 -9.47
C LYS A 473 14.56 -43.95 -9.91
N SER A 474 13.71 -44.98 -9.96
CA SER A 474 14.07 -46.32 -10.46
C SER A 474 14.11 -46.43 -12.00
N LEU A 475 13.44 -45.53 -12.73
CA LEU A 475 13.50 -45.48 -14.19
C LEU A 475 14.81 -44.87 -14.71
N GLY A 476 15.46 -44.01 -13.92
CA GLY A 476 16.78 -43.44 -14.24
C GLY A 476 16.79 -42.38 -15.35
N PHE A 477 15.64 -42.10 -15.96
CA PHE A 477 15.34 -40.97 -16.83
C PHE A 477 14.04 -40.32 -16.34
N LEU A 478 13.85 -39.03 -16.64
CA LEU A 478 12.72 -38.20 -16.21
C LEU A 478 12.85 -37.77 -14.73
N GLY A 479 12.63 -36.49 -14.44
CA GLY A 479 12.67 -35.94 -13.08
C GLY A 479 13.97 -35.20 -12.74
N LEU A 480 14.61 -34.60 -13.73
CA LEU A 480 15.96 -34.04 -13.65
C LEU A 480 16.97 -35.09 -13.14
N GLN A 481 17.03 -36.22 -13.83
CA GLN A 481 18.01 -37.28 -13.58
C GLN A 481 19.16 -37.27 -14.58
N GLN A 482 18.89 -36.91 -15.85
CA GLN A 482 19.87 -36.90 -16.92
C GLN A 482 20.19 -35.47 -17.43
N PRO A 483 21.45 -35.17 -17.80
CA PRO A 483 21.85 -33.86 -18.35
C PRO A 483 21.03 -33.35 -19.54
N TRP A 484 20.49 -34.26 -20.36
CA TRP A 484 19.72 -33.88 -21.55
C TRP A 484 18.34 -33.29 -21.22
N GLU A 485 17.78 -33.59 -20.04
CA GLU A 485 16.46 -33.12 -19.59
C GLU A 485 16.43 -31.59 -19.38
N MET A 486 17.60 -30.98 -19.14
CA MET A 486 17.74 -29.52 -18.99
C MET A 486 17.45 -28.75 -20.29
N PHE A 487 17.72 -29.33 -21.47
CA PHE A 487 17.53 -28.63 -22.75
C PHE A 487 16.07 -28.35 -23.10
N PRO A 488 15.12 -29.32 -23.06
CA PRO A 488 13.70 -29.03 -23.30
C PRO A 488 13.10 -28.15 -22.20
N LEU A 489 13.53 -28.28 -20.94
CA LEU A 489 13.11 -27.35 -19.87
C LEU A 489 13.61 -25.91 -20.13
N GLY A 490 14.80 -25.74 -20.70
CA GLY A 490 15.29 -24.44 -21.18
C GLY A 490 14.41 -23.84 -22.28
N ILE A 491 13.82 -24.66 -23.17
CA ILE A 491 12.84 -24.21 -24.16
C ILE A 491 11.54 -23.74 -23.47
N VAL A 492 11.01 -24.51 -22.52
CA VAL A 492 9.80 -24.15 -21.76
C VAL A 492 10.01 -22.85 -20.99
N TYR A 493 11.10 -22.75 -20.23
CA TYR A 493 11.48 -21.53 -19.50
C TYR A 493 11.64 -20.32 -20.44
N GLY A 494 12.30 -20.50 -21.59
CA GLY A 494 12.39 -19.46 -22.61
C GLY A 494 11.02 -18.97 -23.09
N LEU A 495 10.16 -19.89 -23.55
CA LEU A 495 8.80 -19.58 -24.02
C LEU A 495 7.98 -18.82 -22.96
N VAL A 496 8.04 -19.24 -21.70
CA VAL A 496 7.42 -18.55 -20.55
C VAL A 496 7.97 -17.13 -20.41
N MET A 497 9.29 -16.97 -20.40
CA MET A 497 9.94 -15.67 -20.23
C MET A 497 9.61 -14.68 -21.34
N GLY A 498 9.48 -15.15 -22.59
CA GLY A 498 9.01 -14.34 -23.71
C GLY A 498 7.57 -13.84 -23.54
N GLY A 499 6.69 -14.66 -22.96
CA GLY A 499 5.32 -14.28 -22.61
C GLY A 499 5.27 -13.28 -21.45
N LEU A 500 5.80 -13.66 -20.29
CA LEU A 500 5.72 -12.86 -19.06
C LEU A 500 6.32 -11.47 -19.21
N SER A 501 7.51 -11.34 -19.81
CA SER A 501 8.17 -10.04 -19.99
C SER A 501 7.40 -9.06 -20.89
N SER A 502 6.62 -9.58 -21.84
CA SER A 502 5.79 -8.78 -22.75
C SER A 502 4.44 -8.41 -22.12
N TYR A 503 3.73 -9.42 -21.58
CA TYR A 503 2.37 -9.24 -21.07
C TYR A 503 2.34 -8.54 -19.70
N CYS A 504 3.24 -8.83 -18.75
CA CYS A 504 3.20 -8.20 -17.42
C CYS A 504 3.45 -6.68 -17.48
N ARG A 505 4.39 -6.23 -18.33
CA ARG A 505 4.66 -4.80 -18.55
C ARG A 505 3.50 -4.08 -19.26
N SER A 506 2.86 -4.75 -20.22
CA SER A 506 1.71 -4.20 -20.95
C SER A 506 0.47 -4.10 -20.06
N PHE A 507 0.18 -5.17 -19.32
CA PHE A 507 -0.91 -5.26 -18.34
C PHE A 507 -0.77 -4.22 -17.23
N PHE A 508 0.42 -4.09 -16.63
CA PHE A 508 0.67 -3.03 -15.66
C PHE A 508 0.44 -1.63 -16.25
N GLY A 509 0.83 -1.42 -17.51
CA GLY A 509 0.60 -0.16 -18.24
C GLY A 509 -0.88 0.19 -18.44
N GLU A 510 -1.80 -0.78 -18.40
CA GLU A 510 -3.25 -0.54 -18.42
C GLU A 510 -3.82 -0.14 -17.05
N LEU A 511 -3.11 -0.45 -15.95
CA LEU A 511 -3.53 -0.14 -14.58
C LEU A 511 -2.96 1.20 -14.06
N ILE A 512 -2.06 1.86 -14.81
CA ILE A 512 -1.39 3.07 -14.36
C ILE A 512 -2.33 4.29 -14.43
N PRO A 513 -2.41 5.13 -13.37
CA PRO A 513 -3.11 6.42 -13.45
C PRO A 513 -2.39 7.37 -14.43
N PRO A 514 -3.06 7.86 -15.50
CA PRO A 514 -2.40 8.68 -16.51
C PRO A 514 -1.74 9.95 -15.95
N GLY A 515 -0.62 10.34 -16.54
CA GLY A 515 0.24 11.43 -16.09
C GLY A 515 1.19 11.09 -14.92
N ASN A 516 1.11 9.87 -14.37
CA ASN A 516 1.96 9.40 -13.27
C ASN A 516 2.82 8.17 -13.66
N GLU A 517 2.95 7.87 -14.95
CA GLU A 517 3.55 6.65 -15.50
C GLU A 517 4.97 6.40 -14.99
N ALA A 518 5.80 7.45 -14.92
CA ALA A 518 7.18 7.34 -14.45
C ALA A 518 7.27 6.85 -13.00
N ALA A 519 6.38 7.32 -12.10
CA ALA A 519 6.38 6.94 -10.70
C ALA A 519 5.91 5.50 -10.49
N PHE A 520 4.87 5.07 -11.21
CA PHE A 520 4.36 3.70 -11.12
C PHE A 520 5.31 2.68 -11.80
N TYR A 521 5.94 3.02 -12.94
CA TYR A 521 6.98 2.16 -13.51
C TYR A 521 8.27 2.12 -12.66
N ALA A 522 8.59 3.17 -11.91
CA ALA A 522 9.66 3.11 -10.91
C ALA A 522 9.30 2.14 -9.77
N LEU A 523 8.05 2.16 -9.28
CA LEU A 523 7.57 1.20 -8.28
C LEU A 523 7.61 -0.24 -8.81
N TYR A 524 7.16 -0.49 -10.05
CA TYR A 524 7.28 -1.79 -10.73
C TYR A 524 8.74 -2.28 -10.78
N ALA A 525 9.68 -1.40 -11.16
CA ALA A 525 11.10 -1.73 -11.23
C ALA A 525 11.72 -2.01 -9.83
N ILE A 526 11.21 -1.35 -8.78
CA ILE A 526 11.60 -1.64 -7.40
C ILE A 526 11.02 -2.98 -6.94
N THR A 527 9.78 -3.33 -7.27
CA THR A 527 9.23 -4.68 -6.96
C THR A 527 9.91 -5.79 -7.76
N ASP A 528 10.33 -5.51 -9.00
CA ASP A 528 11.07 -6.44 -9.86
C ASP A 528 12.49 -6.73 -9.35
N LYS A 529 13.19 -5.73 -8.80
CA LYS A 529 14.58 -5.89 -8.34
C LYS A 529 14.72 -6.03 -6.82
N GLY A 530 13.72 -5.68 -6.04
CA GLY A 530 13.67 -5.90 -4.60
C GLY A 530 13.24 -7.31 -4.21
N SER A 531 12.58 -8.06 -5.09
CA SER A 531 12.12 -9.42 -4.77
C SER A 531 13.20 -10.47 -4.88
N SER A 532 14.10 -10.37 -5.89
CA SER A 532 15.18 -11.34 -6.19
C SER A 532 16.28 -11.47 -5.12
N ILE A 533 16.04 -10.95 -3.92
CA ILE A 533 16.86 -11.10 -2.71
C ILE A 533 16.51 -12.41 -1.99
N PHE A 534 15.21 -12.73 -1.92
CA PHE A 534 14.68 -13.74 -1.01
C PHE A 534 14.91 -15.15 -1.52
N GLY A 535 14.50 -15.45 -2.75
CA GLY A 535 14.60 -16.78 -3.33
C GLY A 535 16.03 -17.33 -3.36
N PRO A 536 17.07 -16.59 -3.80
CA PRO A 536 18.44 -17.10 -3.77
C PRO A 536 18.93 -17.37 -2.34
N ALA A 537 18.58 -16.52 -1.35
CA ALA A 537 18.93 -16.75 0.05
C ALA A 537 18.25 -18.01 0.60
N ILE A 538 16.95 -18.19 0.34
CA ILE A 538 16.18 -19.35 0.81
C ILE A 538 16.69 -20.64 0.14
N VAL A 539 17.02 -20.62 -1.15
CA VAL A 539 17.65 -21.77 -1.83
C VAL A 539 19.04 -22.06 -1.27
N GLY A 540 19.82 -21.03 -0.90
CA GLY A 540 21.08 -21.19 -0.15
C GLY A 540 20.88 -21.91 1.18
N ILE A 541 19.94 -21.44 2.01
CA ILE A 541 19.63 -22.01 3.33
C ILE A 541 19.16 -23.47 3.20
N ILE A 542 18.32 -23.78 2.21
CA ILE A 542 17.89 -25.15 1.92
C ILE A 542 19.08 -26.01 1.49
N THR A 543 19.96 -25.49 0.63
CA THR A 543 21.16 -26.19 0.14
C THR A 543 22.19 -26.45 1.24
N ASP A 544 22.33 -25.54 2.21
CA ASP A 544 23.15 -25.76 3.41
C ASP A 544 22.50 -26.75 4.39
N ARG A 545 21.17 -26.69 4.57
CA ARG A 545 20.45 -27.51 5.56
C ARG A 545 20.31 -28.99 5.16
N TYR A 546 20.13 -29.25 3.86
CA TYR A 546 19.97 -30.59 3.28
C TYR A 546 21.21 -31.07 2.51
N GLY A 547 22.13 -30.17 2.15
CA GLY A 547 23.38 -30.49 1.48
C GLY A 547 23.29 -30.76 -0.03
N GLU A 548 22.07 -30.91 -0.57
CA GLU A 548 21.78 -30.96 -2.01
C GLU A 548 20.76 -29.88 -2.40
N ILE A 549 20.78 -29.48 -3.68
CA ILE A 549 19.92 -28.42 -4.21
C ILE A 549 18.48 -28.93 -4.47
N ARG A 550 18.26 -30.24 -4.65
CA ARG A 550 16.95 -30.78 -5.10
C ARG A 550 15.75 -30.39 -4.21
N PRO A 551 15.83 -30.32 -2.87
CA PRO A 551 14.71 -29.87 -2.04
C PRO A 551 14.24 -28.43 -2.32
N ALA A 552 15.11 -27.59 -2.91
CA ALA A 552 14.74 -26.24 -3.33
C ALA A 552 13.61 -26.20 -4.35
N PHE A 553 13.39 -27.26 -5.13
CA PHE A 553 12.24 -27.33 -6.05
C PHE A 553 10.88 -27.29 -5.34
N VAL A 554 10.79 -27.65 -4.05
CA VAL A 554 9.56 -27.52 -3.26
C VAL A 554 9.26 -26.04 -3.02
N PHE A 555 10.28 -25.28 -2.60
CA PHE A 555 10.19 -23.84 -2.42
C PHE A 555 9.89 -23.11 -3.74
N LEU A 556 10.53 -23.52 -4.84
CA LEU A 556 10.31 -22.92 -6.16
C LEU A 556 8.88 -23.16 -6.68
N ALA A 557 8.30 -24.34 -6.47
CA ALA A 557 6.89 -24.63 -6.78
C ALA A 557 5.96 -23.71 -5.99
N ILE A 558 6.16 -23.60 -4.67
CA ILE A 558 5.35 -22.70 -3.83
C ILE A 558 5.48 -21.23 -4.29
N LEU A 559 6.70 -20.78 -4.60
CA LEU A 559 7.00 -19.41 -5.02
C LEU A 559 6.39 -19.05 -6.38
N ILE A 560 6.32 -20.00 -7.33
CA ILE A 560 5.73 -19.78 -8.67
C ILE A 560 4.21 -19.96 -8.65
N PHE A 561 3.68 -20.82 -7.78
CA PHE A 561 2.24 -21.00 -7.60
C PHE A 561 1.55 -19.84 -6.85
N LEU A 562 2.18 -19.23 -5.83
CA LEU A 562 1.55 -18.18 -5.01
C LEU A 562 1.10 -16.91 -5.78
N PRO A 563 1.78 -16.46 -6.86
CA PRO A 563 1.25 -15.48 -7.81
C PRO A 563 -0.13 -15.81 -8.41
N LEU A 564 -0.49 -17.08 -8.56
CA LEU A 564 -1.70 -17.53 -9.27
C LEU A 564 -3.02 -17.02 -8.61
N PRO A 565 -3.29 -17.28 -7.31
CA PRO A 565 -4.49 -16.74 -6.65
C PRO A 565 -4.51 -15.21 -6.64
N LEU A 566 -3.35 -14.55 -6.51
CA LEU A 566 -3.26 -13.09 -6.56
C LEU A 566 -3.66 -12.55 -7.95
N MET A 567 -3.15 -13.13 -9.03
CA MET A 567 -3.53 -12.77 -10.41
C MET A 567 -5.00 -13.05 -10.74
N LEU A 568 -5.63 -14.03 -10.07
CA LEU A 568 -7.06 -14.32 -10.22
C LEU A 568 -7.97 -13.32 -9.51
N LEU A 569 -7.44 -12.54 -8.55
CA LEU A 569 -8.18 -11.50 -7.81
C LEU A 569 -8.08 -10.09 -8.45
N VAL A 570 -7.20 -9.91 -9.44
CA VAL A 570 -7.02 -8.64 -10.15
C VAL A 570 -8.13 -8.44 -11.18
N ASP A 571 -8.96 -7.42 -10.97
CA ASP A 571 -9.96 -6.92 -11.91
C ASP A 571 -9.38 -5.73 -12.67
N VAL A 572 -9.18 -5.92 -13.98
CA VAL A 572 -8.58 -4.92 -14.87
C VAL A 572 -9.46 -3.68 -15.02
N GLU A 573 -10.78 -3.85 -15.06
CA GLU A 573 -11.72 -2.76 -15.30
C GLU A 573 -12.12 -2.05 -13.99
N ARG A 574 -11.96 -2.68 -12.83
CA ARG A 574 -11.86 -1.99 -11.53
C ARG A 574 -10.57 -1.18 -11.45
N GLY A 575 -9.41 -1.80 -11.66
CA GLY A 575 -8.12 -1.11 -11.59
C GLY A 575 -8.00 0.10 -12.52
N LYS A 576 -8.51 0.01 -13.76
CA LYS A 576 -8.61 1.15 -14.69
C LYS A 576 -9.47 2.30 -14.17
N ARG A 577 -10.62 2.01 -13.54
CA ARG A 577 -11.51 3.03 -12.98
C ARG A 577 -10.88 3.72 -11.77
N ASP A 578 -10.29 2.94 -10.85
CA ASP A 578 -9.58 3.46 -9.68
C ASP A 578 -8.38 4.33 -10.11
N ALA A 579 -7.66 3.92 -11.16
CA ALA A 579 -6.56 4.68 -11.74
C ALA A 579 -7.02 5.97 -12.44
N LEU A 580 -8.15 5.97 -13.14
CA LEU A 580 -8.74 7.18 -13.72
C LEU A 580 -9.28 8.15 -12.65
N ALA A 581 -9.89 7.63 -11.58
CA ALA A 581 -10.35 8.43 -10.45
C ALA A 581 -9.16 9.14 -9.77
N LEU A 582 -8.10 8.41 -9.43
CA LEU A 582 -6.89 9.01 -8.86
C LEU A 582 -6.22 9.98 -9.84
N ALA A 583 -6.24 9.72 -11.15
CA ALA A 583 -5.69 10.67 -12.13
C ALA A 583 -6.51 11.97 -12.21
N ALA A 584 -7.83 11.93 -11.99
CA ALA A 584 -8.66 13.12 -11.86
C ALA A 584 -8.36 13.88 -10.54
N GLU A 585 -8.22 13.19 -9.41
CA GLU A 585 -7.80 13.79 -8.13
C GLU A 585 -6.39 14.42 -8.17
N LEU A 586 -5.51 13.93 -9.05
CA LEU A 586 -4.13 14.38 -9.19
C LEU A 586 -3.93 15.46 -10.25
N GLN A 587 -4.93 15.80 -11.06
CA GLN A 587 -4.83 16.92 -12.01
C GLN A 587 -4.99 18.27 -11.27
N PRO A 588 -3.99 19.16 -11.30
CA PRO A 588 -4.12 20.47 -10.68
C PRO A 588 -4.93 21.42 -11.56
N SER A 589 -5.91 22.10 -10.96
CA SER A 589 -6.58 23.28 -11.52
C SER A 589 -5.59 24.44 -11.70
N GLY A 590 -4.76 24.38 -12.74
CA GLY A 590 -3.68 25.36 -12.96
C GLY A 590 -2.58 24.96 -13.97
N ALA A 591 -2.70 23.84 -14.68
CA ALA A 591 -1.71 23.41 -15.68
C ALA A 591 -1.73 24.27 -16.96
N GLN A 592 -1.19 25.49 -16.90
CA GLN A 592 -1.06 26.37 -18.08
C GLN A 592 -0.14 25.76 -19.16
N THR A 593 -0.71 25.35 -20.29
CA THR A 593 0.04 24.94 -21.48
C THR A 593 0.59 26.17 -22.21
N TYR A 594 1.71 26.71 -21.73
CA TYR A 594 2.42 27.82 -22.37
C TYR A 594 2.76 27.46 -23.84
N GLY A 595 2.10 28.11 -24.82
CA GLY A 595 2.10 27.75 -26.26
C GLY A 595 2.75 28.76 -27.22
N THR A 596 2.00 29.75 -27.71
CA THR A 596 2.42 30.66 -28.83
C THR A 596 2.53 32.15 -28.43
N LEU A 597 3.18 32.96 -29.29
CA LEU A 597 3.43 34.42 -29.18
C LEU A 597 3.17 35.06 -30.58
N PRO A 598 3.24 36.39 -30.77
CA PRO A 598 2.36 37.40 -30.18
C PRO A 598 1.76 38.37 -31.24
N GLY A 599 0.76 39.15 -30.84
CA GLY A 599 0.12 40.20 -31.65
C GLY A 599 -1.28 39.81 -32.15
N ASN A 600 -2.27 40.70 -32.24
CA ASN A 600 -2.28 42.14 -31.95
C ASN A 600 -3.23 42.52 -30.78
N GLU A 601 -3.36 43.82 -30.52
CA GLU A 601 -3.97 44.42 -29.33
C GLU A 601 -5.53 44.33 -29.26
N ASP A 602 -6.10 44.98 -28.24
CA ASP A 602 -7.54 45.23 -28.01
C ASP A 602 -8.43 44.08 -27.47
N ARG A 603 -8.13 43.59 -26.24
CA ARG A 603 -9.09 43.65 -25.10
C ARG A 603 -8.47 43.24 -23.76
N ALA A 604 -9.10 43.68 -22.66
CA ALA A 604 -8.75 43.32 -21.29
C ALA A 604 -8.98 41.82 -20.99
N PRO A 605 -8.26 41.21 -20.02
CA PRO A 605 -8.41 39.80 -19.70
C PRO A 605 -9.79 39.47 -19.10
N PRO A 606 -10.38 38.31 -19.42
CA PRO A 606 -11.60 37.83 -18.77
C PRO A 606 -11.30 37.36 -17.33
N THR A 607 -12.29 37.55 -16.46
CA THR A 607 -12.31 37.08 -15.07
C THR A 607 -12.57 35.58 -14.94
N ASP A 608 -12.48 35.05 -13.72
CA ASP A 608 -12.75 33.66 -13.36
C ASP A 608 -14.03 33.07 -13.94
N THR A 609 -14.00 31.76 -14.20
CA THR A 609 -15.21 30.94 -14.34
C THR A 609 -15.82 30.68 -12.95
N THR A 610 -16.34 31.76 -12.36
CA THR A 610 -17.28 31.82 -11.23
C THR A 610 -17.33 30.58 -10.32
N SER A 611 -16.40 30.52 -9.38
CA SER A 611 -16.65 29.88 -8.09
C SER A 611 -17.62 30.79 -7.32
N ASP A 612 -18.66 30.23 -6.72
CA ASP A 612 -19.64 30.98 -5.92
C ASP A 612 -19.19 31.12 -4.46
N VAL A 613 -18.17 30.36 -4.04
CA VAL A 613 -17.43 30.60 -2.80
C VAL A 613 -16.31 31.63 -3.03
N VAL A 614 -16.43 32.81 -2.41
CA VAL A 614 -15.45 33.90 -2.56
C VAL A 614 -14.15 33.58 -1.81
N SER A 615 -13.00 33.76 -2.46
CA SER A 615 -11.69 33.65 -1.77
C SER A 615 -11.33 34.98 -1.10
N LEU A 616 -10.99 34.97 0.19
CA LEU A 616 -10.61 36.18 0.94
C LEU A 616 -9.17 36.11 1.47
N THR A 617 -8.51 37.26 1.48
CA THR A 617 -7.17 37.47 2.05
C THR A 617 -7.25 38.45 3.24
N LYS A 618 -6.15 38.62 3.98
CA LYS A 618 -6.06 39.56 5.12
C LYS A 618 -6.52 40.98 4.76
N ASP A 619 -6.27 41.41 3.52
CA ASP A 619 -6.60 42.76 3.03
C ASP A 619 -8.09 42.91 2.66
N SER A 620 -8.73 41.89 2.06
CA SER A 620 -10.14 41.97 1.65
C SER A 620 -11.13 41.60 2.76
N PHE A 621 -10.71 40.78 3.73
CA PHE A 621 -11.58 40.20 4.75
C PHE A 621 -12.39 41.23 5.55
N LYS A 622 -11.74 42.27 6.10
CA LYS A 622 -12.41 43.22 6.99
C LYS A 622 -13.41 44.15 6.30
N ASP A 623 -13.36 44.31 4.98
CA ASP A 623 -14.33 45.11 4.23
C ASP A 623 -15.48 44.24 3.68
N PHE A 624 -15.19 43.04 3.19
CA PHE A 624 -16.22 42.06 2.83
C PHE A 624 -17.16 41.74 4.01
N MET A 625 -16.61 41.58 5.21
CA MET A 625 -17.38 41.36 6.44
C MET A 625 -18.15 42.59 6.95
N LYS A 626 -18.07 43.74 6.27
CA LYS A 626 -18.94 44.93 6.51
C LYS A 626 -20.02 45.09 5.43
N GLU A 627 -19.78 44.58 4.23
CA GLU A 627 -20.70 44.65 3.09
C GLU A 627 -21.82 43.60 3.18
N HIS A 628 -21.60 42.52 3.94
CA HIS A 628 -22.53 41.41 4.09
C HIS A 628 -22.91 41.16 5.56
N ASP A 629 -24.21 41.25 5.87
CA ASP A 629 -24.75 41.09 7.24
C ASP A 629 -24.56 39.68 7.85
N LEU A 630 -24.44 38.66 7.00
CA LEU A 630 -24.27 37.26 7.39
C LEU A 630 -23.36 36.56 6.39
N VAL A 631 -22.24 36.00 6.86
CA VAL A 631 -21.24 35.30 6.04
C VAL A 631 -20.86 33.98 6.70
N LEU A 632 -20.67 32.91 5.93
CA LEU A 632 -20.01 31.69 6.39
C LEU A 632 -18.60 31.62 5.82
N ALA A 633 -17.60 31.36 6.67
CA ALA A 633 -16.19 31.31 6.29
C ALA A 633 -15.56 29.94 6.59
N GLU A 634 -14.92 29.34 5.59
CA GLU A 634 -14.06 28.16 5.73
C GLU A 634 -12.60 28.58 5.86
N PHE A 635 -12.02 28.34 7.03
CA PHE A 635 -10.59 28.41 7.27
C PHE A 635 -9.98 27.02 6.99
N TYR A 636 -9.25 26.91 5.89
CA TYR A 636 -8.84 25.62 5.29
C TYR A 636 -7.33 25.54 5.03
N ALA A 637 -6.85 24.34 4.65
CA ALA A 637 -5.50 24.14 4.14
C ALA A 637 -5.51 23.18 2.92
N PRO A 638 -4.81 23.47 1.79
CA PRO A 638 -4.85 22.68 0.54
C PRO A 638 -4.46 21.21 0.64
N TRP A 639 -3.81 20.82 1.74
CA TRP A 639 -3.36 19.46 2.01
C TRP A 639 -4.28 18.70 2.98
N CYS A 640 -5.24 19.35 3.63
CA CYS A 640 -6.15 18.69 4.58
C CYS A 640 -7.23 17.88 3.85
N GLY A 641 -7.34 16.59 4.19
CA GLY A 641 -8.35 15.69 3.60
C GLY A 641 -9.79 16.12 3.91
N HIS A 642 -10.06 16.61 5.13
CA HIS A 642 -11.40 17.06 5.51
C HIS A 642 -11.82 18.34 4.77
N CYS A 643 -10.88 19.25 4.45
CA CYS A 643 -11.16 20.41 3.60
C CYS A 643 -11.53 19.97 2.19
N LYS A 644 -10.77 19.03 1.60
CA LYS A 644 -11.07 18.51 0.25
C LYS A 644 -12.41 17.79 0.15
N ALA A 645 -12.82 17.09 1.20
CA ALA A 645 -14.13 16.45 1.28
C ALA A 645 -15.27 17.48 1.43
N LEU A 646 -15.04 18.58 2.17
CA LEU A 646 -16.00 19.67 2.35
C LEU A 646 -16.14 20.55 1.11
N ALA A 647 -15.05 20.88 0.42
CA ALA A 647 -15.01 21.82 -0.70
C ALA A 647 -16.15 21.66 -1.74
N PRO A 648 -16.46 20.47 -2.31
CA PRO A 648 -17.56 20.33 -3.26
C PRO A 648 -18.94 20.60 -2.63
N LYS A 649 -19.13 20.22 -1.35
CA LYS A 649 -20.38 20.47 -0.59
C LYS A 649 -20.52 21.92 -0.15
N TYR A 650 -19.41 22.61 0.05
CA TYR A 650 -19.36 24.04 0.36
C TYR A 650 -19.67 24.88 -0.89
N GLU A 651 -19.17 24.47 -2.06
CA GLU A 651 -19.49 25.09 -3.35
C GLU A 651 -20.97 24.88 -3.75
N GLU A 652 -21.50 23.68 -3.56
CA GLU A 652 -22.93 23.35 -3.75
C GLU A 652 -23.83 24.22 -2.85
N ALA A 653 -23.51 24.34 -1.56
CA ALA A 653 -24.22 25.23 -0.63
C ALA A 653 -24.12 26.71 -1.03
N ALA A 654 -22.96 27.16 -1.54
CA ALA A 654 -22.76 28.55 -1.96
C ALA A 654 -23.63 28.91 -3.16
N THR A 655 -23.72 28.03 -4.16
CA THR A 655 -24.58 28.22 -5.34
C THR A 655 -26.06 28.35 -4.97
N GLU A 656 -26.55 27.59 -3.97
CA GLU A 656 -27.93 27.71 -3.49
C GLU A 656 -28.15 28.98 -2.65
N LEU A 657 -27.27 29.25 -1.67
CA LEU A 657 -27.38 30.39 -0.75
C LEU A 657 -27.20 31.76 -1.44
N LYS A 658 -26.51 31.80 -2.59
CA LYS A 658 -26.40 32.96 -3.47
C LYS A 658 -27.77 33.56 -3.86
N GLY A 659 -28.78 32.72 -4.07
CA GLY A 659 -30.16 33.15 -4.35
C GLY A 659 -30.85 33.87 -3.17
N LYS A 660 -30.31 33.73 -1.96
CA LYS A 660 -30.80 34.36 -0.72
C LYS A 660 -29.85 35.45 -0.18
N ASN A 661 -28.87 35.88 -0.98
CA ASN A 661 -27.86 36.90 -0.64
C ASN A 661 -26.99 36.55 0.59
N ILE A 662 -26.70 35.26 0.81
CA ILE A 662 -25.84 34.79 1.90
C ILE A 662 -24.54 34.24 1.31
N PRO A 663 -23.43 35.00 1.32
CA PRO A 663 -22.17 34.54 0.74
C PRO A 663 -21.46 33.50 1.62
N LEU A 664 -20.88 32.51 0.95
CA LEU A 664 -19.88 31.60 1.51
C LEU A 664 -18.49 32.04 1.04
N VAL A 665 -17.52 31.99 1.95
CA VAL A 665 -16.14 32.41 1.69
C VAL A 665 -15.13 31.38 2.16
N LYS A 666 -13.94 31.37 1.57
CA LYS A 666 -12.81 30.49 1.89
C LYS A 666 -11.52 31.29 2.12
N ILE A 667 -10.75 30.88 3.12
CA ILE A 667 -9.48 31.49 3.54
C ILE A 667 -8.43 30.38 3.64
N ASP A 668 -7.37 30.50 2.84
CA ASP A 668 -6.24 29.58 2.88
C ASP A 668 -5.30 29.90 4.03
N CYS A 669 -5.34 29.12 5.11
CA CYS A 669 -4.50 29.35 6.28
C CYS A 669 -3.02 28.98 6.06
N THR A 670 -2.64 28.43 4.90
CA THR A 670 -1.23 28.25 4.53
C THR A 670 -0.63 29.48 3.83
N GLU A 671 -1.47 30.42 3.38
CA GLU A 671 -1.05 31.73 2.86
C GLU A 671 -1.43 32.88 3.81
N GLN A 672 -2.52 32.74 4.57
CA GLN A 672 -3.11 33.77 5.44
C GLN A 672 -2.95 33.45 6.93
N GLU A 673 -1.79 32.91 7.34
CA GLU A 673 -1.52 32.42 8.71
C GLU A 673 -1.97 33.39 9.81
N ASP A 674 -1.65 34.68 9.69
CA ASP A 674 -2.04 35.71 10.66
C ASP A 674 -3.56 35.81 10.82
N LEU A 675 -4.30 35.85 9.71
CA LEU A 675 -5.76 36.01 9.73
C LEU A 675 -6.42 34.80 10.42
N CYS A 676 -5.86 33.60 10.23
CA CYS A 676 -6.33 32.40 10.89
C CYS A 676 -5.99 32.36 12.39
N LYS A 677 -4.82 32.88 12.80
CA LYS A 677 -4.44 33.04 14.22
C LYS A 677 -5.28 34.12 14.91
N GLU A 678 -5.49 35.28 14.27
CA GLU A 678 -6.37 36.36 14.73
C GLU A 678 -7.82 35.86 14.90
N ASN A 679 -8.27 34.94 14.04
CA ASN A 679 -9.58 34.28 14.15
C ASN A 679 -9.57 33.00 15.02
N GLY A 680 -8.49 32.66 15.73
CA GLY A 680 -8.45 31.50 16.63
C GLY A 680 -8.76 30.17 15.94
N VAL A 681 -8.02 29.85 14.86
CA VAL A 681 -8.12 28.60 14.11
C VAL A 681 -6.99 27.65 14.53
N GLU A 682 -7.35 26.56 15.21
CA GLU A 682 -6.41 25.55 15.72
C GLU A 682 -6.35 24.28 14.85
N GLY A 683 -7.28 24.11 13.90
CA GLY A 683 -7.37 22.95 13.02
C GLY A 683 -8.24 23.17 11.79
N TYR A 684 -8.20 22.24 10.83
CA TYR A 684 -8.76 22.43 9.49
C TYR A 684 -9.71 21.29 9.05
N PRO A 685 -10.86 21.60 8.40
CA PRO A 685 -11.43 22.93 8.24
C PRO A 685 -12.07 23.41 9.55
N THR A 686 -11.92 24.71 9.81
CA THR A 686 -12.71 25.42 10.82
C THR A 686 -13.74 26.30 10.09
N LEU A 687 -15.03 26.07 10.35
CA LEU A 687 -16.11 26.86 9.80
C LEU A 687 -16.59 27.89 10.84
N LYS A 688 -16.72 29.16 10.46
CA LYS A 688 -17.25 30.22 11.32
C LYS A 688 -18.28 31.09 10.61
N ILE A 689 -19.37 31.38 11.32
CA ILE A 689 -20.41 32.33 10.90
C ILE A 689 -20.03 33.71 11.40
N PHE A 690 -20.04 34.71 10.54
CA PHE A 690 -19.78 36.12 10.86
C PHE A 690 -21.06 36.95 10.73
N ARG A 691 -21.20 37.94 11.61
CA ARG A 691 -22.20 39.01 11.55
C ARG A 691 -21.48 40.34 11.83
N GLY A 692 -20.93 40.97 10.80
CA GLY A 692 -19.93 42.02 10.96
C GLY A 692 -18.51 41.47 11.24
N PRO A 693 -17.47 42.32 11.15
CA PRO A 693 -16.06 41.87 11.13
C PRO A 693 -15.49 41.41 12.49
N GLU A 694 -16.14 41.73 13.60
CA GLU A 694 -15.63 41.45 14.96
C GLU A 694 -16.48 40.37 15.70
N SER A 695 -17.59 39.90 15.11
CA SER A 695 -18.51 38.94 15.74
C SER A 695 -18.55 37.63 14.94
N SER A 696 -17.89 36.59 15.45
CA SER A 696 -17.91 35.24 14.87
C SER A 696 -18.41 34.18 15.86
N LYS A 697 -19.11 33.16 15.33
CA LYS A 697 -19.47 31.91 16.03
C LYS A 697 -18.93 30.70 15.26
N PRO A 698 -18.50 29.61 15.92
CA PRO A 698 -18.15 28.36 15.22
C PRO A 698 -19.42 27.68 14.68
N TYR A 699 -19.35 27.17 13.45
CA TYR A 699 -20.37 26.27 12.90
C TYR A 699 -20.07 24.83 13.33
N GLN A 700 -21.00 24.23 14.08
CA GLN A 700 -20.89 22.86 14.60
C GLN A 700 -21.84 21.86 13.91
N GLY A 701 -22.54 22.30 12.85
CA GLY A 701 -23.45 21.45 12.07
C GLY A 701 -22.73 20.46 11.15
N ALA A 702 -23.50 19.59 10.50
CA ALA A 702 -22.96 18.62 9.56
C ALA A 702 -22.33 19.27 8.31
N ARG A 703 -21.35 18.60 7.72
CA ARG A 703 -20.52 19.12 6.60
C ARG A 703 -21.05 18.72 5.22
N GLN A 704 -22.37 18.76 5.05
CA GLN A 704 -23.09 18.52 3.79
C GLN A 704 -23.78 19.81 3.34
N ALA A 705 -24.07 19.92 2.04
CA ALA A 705 -24.68 21.11 1.45
C ALA A 705 -26.01 21.47 2.13
N ASP A 706 -26.98 20.56 2.12
CA ASP A 706 -28.33 20.71 2.70
C ASP A 706 -28.30 21.23 4.14
N SER A 707 -27.39 20.68 4.95
CA SER A 707 -27.20 21.06 6.36
C SER A 707 -26.64 22.47 6.52
N ILE A 708 -25.67 22.85 5.68
CA ILE A 708 -25.10 24.20 5.65
C ILE A 708 -26.15 25.21 5.15
N VAL A 709 -26.93 24.84 4.12
CA VAL A 709 -28.01 25.67 3.54
C VAL A 709 -29.12 25.90 4.58
N SER A 710 -29.71 24.85 5.15
CA SER A 710 -30.76 24.96 6.18
C SER A 710 -30.28 25.80 7.37
N TYR A 711 -29.08 25.54 7.88
CA TYR A 711 -28.52 26.32 8.99
C TYR A 711 -28.35 27.80 8.61
N MET A 712 -27.75 28.13 7.46
CA MET A 712 -27.53 29.52 7.07
C MET A 712 -28.84 30.27 6.77
N ILE A 713 -29.89 29.58 6.31
CA ILE A 713 -31.24 30.14 6.19
C ILE A 713 -31.85 30.42 7.57
N LYS A 714 -31.79 29.47 8.52
CA LYS A 714 -32.18 29.71 9.93
C LYS A 714 -31.41 30.88 10.55
N GLN A 715 -30.14 31.07 10.16
CA GLN A 715 -29.32 32.19 10.61
C GLN A 715 -29.68 33.54 9.98
N SER A 716 -30.21 33.60 8.77
CA SER A 716 -30.63 34.87 8.13
C SER A 716 -32.03 35.31 8.54
N LEU A 717 -32.90 34.37 8.91
CA LEU A 717 -34.24 34.65 9.43
C LEU A 717 -34.19 35.28 10.85
N PRO A 718 -35.20 36.11 11.20
CA PRO A 718 -35.42 36.52 12.59
C PRO A 718 -35.66 35.29 13.48
N ALA A 719 -35.35 35.40 14.77
CA ALA A 719 -35.51 34.29 15.70
C ALA A 719 -36.95 33.73 15.75
N VAL A 720 -37.97 34.56 15.47
CA VAL A 720 -39.34 34.11 15.19
C VAL A 720 -39.82 34.80 13.91
N SER A 721 -40.18 34.02 12.89
CA SER A 721 -40.76 34.52 11.63
C SER A 721 -42.28 34.73 11.72
N THR A 722 -42.84 35.74 11.04
CA THR A 722 -44.28 36.02 11.09
C THR A 722 -45.06 35.17 10.08
N VAL A 723 -46.10 34.47 10.55
CA VAL A 723 -46.95 33.58 9.75
C VAL A 723 -48.27 34.27 9.38
N THR A 724 -48.56 34.27 8.08
CA THR A 724 -49.76 34.79 7.41
C THR A 724 -50.44 33.68 6.61
N GLU A 725 -51.65 33.93 6.10
CA GLU A 725 -52.37 32.95 5.26
C GLU A 725 -51.61 32.64 3.95
N GLU A 726 -50.85 33.59 3.42
CA GLU A 726 -50.09 33.46 2.17
C GLU A 726 -48.79 32.67 2.31
N ASN A 727 -48.11 32.71 3.47
CA ASN A 727 -46.80 32.09 3.68
C ASN A 727 -46.80 30.84 4.59
N LEU A 728 -47.96 30.43 5.13
CA LEU A 728 -48.09 29.30 6.06
C LEU A 728 -47.50 28.00 5.52
N GLU A 729 -47.84 27.60 4.28
CA GLU A 729 -47.37 26.34 3.70
C GLU A 729 -45.87 26.38 3.33
N GLU A 730 -45.36 27.55 2.92
CA GLU A 730 -43.93 27.74 2.70
C GLU A 730 -43.16 27.57 4.02
N ILE A 731 -43.60 28.26 5.08
CA ILE A 731 -42.95 28.19 6.39
C ILE A 731 -42.98 26.77 6.96
N LYS A 732 -44.11 26.05 6.89
CA LYS A 732 -44.22 24.64 7.31
C LYS A 732 -43.23 23.69 6.62
N THR A 733 -42.77 24.02 5.41
CA THR A 733 -41.91 23.18 4.57
C THR A 733 -40.48 23.72 4.42
N MET A 734 -40.16 24.85 5.07
CA MET A 734 -38.88 25.56 4.94
C MET A 734 -37.69 24.85 5.63
N ASP A 735 -37.98 23.92 6.54
CA ASP A 735 -37.01 22.98 7.13
C ASP A 735 -37.72 21.67 7.48
N LYS A 736 -36.97 20.60 7.78
CA LYS A 736 -37.54 19.32 8.22
C LYS A 736 -38.34 19.44 9.52
N ILE A 737 -38.02 20.41 10.39
CA ILE A 737 -38.65 20.57 11.70
C ILE A 737 -38.92 22.05 11.99
N VAL A 738 -40.20 22.42 11.99
CA VAL A 738 -40.67 23.82 12.09
C VAL A 738 -41.61 23.97 13.27
N VAL A 739 -41.32 24.90 14.17
CA VAL A 739 -42.10 25.13 15.40
C VAL A 739 -42.85 26.46 15.29
N ILE A 740 -44.18 26.40 15.27
CA ILE A 740 -45.07 27.56 15.09
C ILE A 740 -45.83 27.85 16.39
N GLY A 741 -45.68 29.06 16.91
CA GLY A 741 -46.45 29.61 18.02
C GLY A 741 -47.76 30.25 17.57
N TYR A 742 -48.87 29.91 18.23
CA TYR A 742 -50.20 30.47 17.99
C TYR A 742 -50.65 31.23 19.24
N PHE A 743 -50.37 32.53 19.31
CA PHE A 743 -50.63 33.36 20.49
C PHE A 743 -51.61 34.48 20.17
N ALA A 744 -52.46 34.89 21.11
CA ALA A 744 -53.31 36.06 20.89
C ALA A 744 -52.47 37.36 20.91
N SER A 745 -52.89 38.42 20.21
CA SER A 745 -52.10 39.66 20.09
C SER A 745 -51.95 40.46 21.39
N ASP A 746 -52.73 40.10 22.42
CA ASP A 746 -52.65 40.58 23.80
C ASP A 746 -51.84 39.66 24.73
N ASP A 747 -51.63 38.38 24.37
CA ASP A 747 -50.80 37.42 25.13
C ASP A 747 -49.31 37.60 24.85
N LYS A 748 -48.76 38.69 25.39
CA LYS A 748 -47.33 38.98 25.32
C LYS A 748 -46.49 38.01 26.14
N ALA A 749 -47.00 37.50 27.26
CA ALA A 749 -46.22 36.65 28.15
C ALA A 749 -45.83 35.33 27.49
N ALA A 750 -46.77 34.65 26.82
CA ALA A 750 -46.46 33.44 26.05
C ALA A 750 -45.51 33.72 24.87
N ASN A 751 -45.71 34.86 24.20
CA ASN A 751 -44.92 35.24 23.02
C ASN A 751 -43.47 35.64 23.38
N ASP A 752 -43.26 36.37 24.49
CA ASP A 752 -41.95 36.76 24.99
C ASP A 752 -41.13 35.53 25.45
N VAL A 753 -41.77 34.54 26.10
CA VAL A 753 -41.14 33.26 26.46
C VAL A 753 -40.80 32.43 25.21
N PHE A 754 -41.73 32.32 24.26
CA PHE A 754 -41.50 31.60 23.01
C PHE A 754 -40.37 32.23 22.18
N THR A 755 -40.32 33.56 22.11
CA THR A 755 -39.25 34.30 21.42
C THR A 755 -37.90 34.11 22.11
N SER A 756 -37.87 34.09 23.45
CA SER A 756 -36.65 33.82 24.23
C SER A 756 -36.15 32.38 24.04
N PHE A 757 -37.07 31.41 23.98
CA PHE A 757 -36.77 30.02 23.64
C PHE A 757 -36.21 29.92 22.21
N ALA A 758 -36.84 30.57 21.24
CA ALA A 758 -36.42 30.57 19.85
C ALA A 758 -35.03 31.20 19.65
N GLU A 759 -34.73 32.34 20.28
CA GLU A 759 -33.37 32.92 20.33
C GLU A 759 -32.34 31.91 20.86
N SER A 760 -32.70 31.09 21.85
CA SER A 760 -31.81 30.07 22.40
C SER A 760 -31.65 28.80 21.53
N GLN A 761 -32.58 28.54 20.60
CA GLN A 761 -32.65 27.28 19.83
C GLN A 761 -32.63 27.45 18.30
N ARG A 762 -32.54 28.68 17.77
CA ARG A 762 -32.51 28.98 16.32
C ARG A 762 -31.32 28.38 15.55
N ASP A 763 -30.30 27.92 16.26
CA ASP A 763 -29.18 27.17 15.68
C ASP A 763 -29.59 25.70 15.37
N ASN A 764 -30.68 25.20 15.97
CA ASN A 764 -31.23 23.84 15.81
C ASN A 764 -32.51 23.81 14.95
N TYR A 765 -33.53 24.58 15.32
CA TYR A 765 -34.88 24.51 14.75
C TYR A 765 -35.31 25.83 14.10
N LEU A 766 -36.26 25.78 13.16
CA LEU A 766 -36.87 26.97 12.57
C LEU A 766 -38.14 27.35 13.36
N PHE A 767 -38.23 28.62 13.79
CA PHE A 767 -39.35 29.12 14.60
C PHE A 767 -40.15 30.19 13.88
N ALA A 768 -41.47 30.13 14.04
CA ALA A 768 -42.40 31.11 13.50
C ALA A 768 -43.58 31.33 14.46
N ALA A 769 -44.35 32.39 14.27
CA ALA A 769 -45.55 32.64 15.05
C ALA A 769 -46.64 33.40 14.26
N THR A 770 -47.90 33.17 14.63
CA THR A 770 -49.03 34.00 14.19
C THR A 770 -49.86 34.50 15.36
N SER A 771 -50.40 35.70 15.20
CA SER A 771 -51.47 36.22 16.06
C SER A 771 -52.86 36.17 15.43
N ASP A 772 -53.01 35.62 14.23
CA ASP A 772 -54.30 35.53 13.57
C ASP A 772 -55.12 34.32 14.03
N SER A 773 -56.26 34.61 14.68
CA SER A 773 -57.22 33.59 15.11
C SER A 773 -57.92 32.86 13.96
N ALA A 774 -57.87 33.38 12.72
CA ALA A 774 -58.37 32.69 11.53
C ALA A 774 -57.43 31.54 11.14
N ILE A 775 -56.13 31.79 11.09
CA ILE A 775 -55.10 30.79 10.80
C ILE A 775 -55.10 29.69 11.87
N ALA A 776 -55.19 30.07 13.16
CA ALA A 776 -55.32 29.10 14.25
C ALA A 776 -56.54 28.18 14.08
N LYS A 777 -57.70 28.72 13.67
CA LYS A 777 -58.92 27.94 13.41
C LYS A 777 -58.81 27.04 12.19
N ALA A 778 -58.20 27.52 11.09
CA ALA A 778 -57.95 26.73 9.90
C ALA A 778 -57.06 25.51 10.20
N GLU A 779 -56.06 25.70 11.06
CA GLU A 779 -55.19 24.63 11.55
C GLU A 779 -55.81 23.76 12.67
N GLY A 780 -57.03 24.06 13.15
CA GLY A 780 -57.66 23.33 14.26
C GLY A 780 -56.98 23.53 15.63
N VAL A 781 -56.18 24.58 15.77
CA VAL A 781 -55.37 24.89 16.97
C VAL A 781 -56.14 25.88 17.88
N LYS A 782 -55.96 25.74 19.20
CA LYS A 782 -56.47 26.70 20.19
C LYS A 782 -55.34 27.65 20.59
N GLN A 783 -55.61 28.95 20.72
CA GLN A 783 -54.64 29.92 21.24
C GLN A 783 -54.81 30.03 22.78
N PRO A 784 -53.71 30.18 23.57
CA PRO A 784 -52.32 30.02 23.17
C PRO A 784 -51.92 28.55 22.99
N SER A 785 -51.07 28.24 22.02
CA SER A 785 -50.48 26.89 21.82
C SER A 785 -49.21 26.96 20.96
N ILE A 786 -48.36 25.93 21.05
CA ILE A 786 -47.20 25.72 20.19
C ILE A 786 -47.44 24.43 19.38
N VAL A 787 -47.03 24.42 18.11
CA VAL A 787 -47.19 23.28 17.21
C VAL A 787 -45.87 23.00 16.49
N LEU A 788 -45.45 21.75 16.44
CA LEU A 788 -44.29 21.28 15.67
C LEU A 788 -44.79 20.58 14.41
N TYR A 789 -44.35 21.07 13.25
CA TYR A 789 -44.55 20.47 11.95
C TYR A 789 -43.29 19.72 11.53
N LYS A 790 -43.47 18.56 10.89
CA LYS A 790 -42.40 17.69 10.40
C LYS A 790 -42.83 16.88 9.19
N ASP A 791 -41.88 16.37 8.41
CA ASP A 791 -42.15 15.56 7.22
C ASP A 791 -42.44 14.08 7.53
N PHE A 792 -41.96 13.57 8.67
CA PHE A 792 -42.13 12.18 9.14
C PHE A 792 -43.23 11.98 10.22
N ASP A 793 -43.58 10.72 10.45
CA ASP A 793 -44.56 10.22 11.43
C ASP A 793 -45.91 10.98 11.43
N GLU A 794 -46.35 11.52 12.57
CA GLU A 794 -47.64 12.19 12.72
C GLU A 794 -47.75 13.54 11.98
N LYS A 795 -46.64 14.03 11.41
CA LYS A 795 -46.45 15.31 10.69
C LYS A 795 -46.77 16.61 11.45
N LYS A 796 -47.58 16.52 12.51
CA LYS A 796 -48.03 17.65 13.33
C LYS A 796 -48.21 17.21 14.77
N ALA A 797 -47.35 17.71 15.66
CA ALA A 797 -47.49 17.55 17.11
C ALA A 797 -47.95 18.88 17.73
N ILE A 798 -48.96 18.83 18.59
CA ILE A 798 -49.48 20.01 19.32
C ILE A 798 -49.00 19.93 20.77
N TYR A 799 -48.54 21.04 21.33
CA TYR A 799 -48.11 21.13 22.72
C TYR A 799 -49.28 21.47 23.65
N ASP A 800 -49.38 20.74 24.75
CA ASP A 800 -50.42 20.84 25.79
C ASP A 800 -49.87 21.12 27.21
N GLY A 801 -48.55 21.31 27.34
CA GLY A 801 -47.87 21.62 28.61
C GLY A 801 -47.77 23.11 28.94
N THR A 802 -46.97 23.45 29.98
CA THR A 802 -46.72 24.84 30.38
C THR A 802 -45.78 25.55 29.41
N ILE A 803 -46.07 26.82 29.10
CA ILE A 803 -45.25 27.65 28.20
C ILE A 803 -44.05 28.20 29.00
N GLU A 804 -43.08 27.31 29.25
CA GLU A 804 -41.85 27.52 30.01
C GLU A 804 -40.67 26.95 29.22
N GLN A 805 -39.49 27.58 29.29
CA GLN A 805 -38.41 27.33 28.32
C GLN A 805 -37.89 25.88 28.34
N GLU A 806 -37.69 25.29 29.52
CA GLU A 806 -37.25 23.91 29.71
C GLU A 806 -38.33 22.90 29.28
N ALA A 807 -39.59 23.20 29.58
CA ALA A 807 -40.73 22.33 29.26
C ALA A 807 -40.96 22.25 27.73
N ILE A 808 -40.89 23.39 27.05
CA ILE A 808 -40.93 23.46 25.59
C ILE A 808 -39.70 22.78 24.99
N LEU A 809 -38.48 22.98 25.54
CA LEU A 809 -37.26 22.32 25.04
C LEU A 809 -37.36 20.79 25.11
N SER A 810 -37.84 20.24 26.23
CA SER A 810 -38.01 18.81 26.43
C SER A 810 -39.03 18.21 25.44
N TRP A 811 -40.17 18.88 25.27
CA TRP A 811 -41.19 18.46 24.30
C TRP A 811 -40.71 18.58 22.84
N VAL A 812 -40.09 19.70 22.46
CA VAL A 812 -39.54 19.89 21.10
C VAL A 812 -38.52 18.81 20.80
N LYS A 813 -37.57 18.51 21.71
CA LYS A 813 -36.64 17.38 21.54
C LYS A 813 -37.39 16.08 21.22
N THR A 814 -38.31 15.67 22.10
CA THR A 814 -39.06 14.40 21.99
C THR A 814 -39.97 14.31 20.76
N ALA A 815 -40.55 15.43 20.32
CA ALA A 815 -41.39 15.50 19.12
C ALA A 815 -40.57 15.59 17.81
N SER A 816 -39.34 16.13 17.90
CA SER A 816 -38.38 16.27 16.79
C SER A 816 -37.63 14.97 16.45
N THR A 817 -37.63 13.97 17.34
CA THR A 817 -37.06 12.65 17.06
C THR A 817 -38.06 11.79 16.28
N PRO A 818 -37.66 11.09 15.19
CA PRO A 818 -38.49 10.07 14.55
C PRO A 818 -38.79 8.91 15.49
N LEU A 819 -39.94 8.24 15.32
CA LEU A 819 -40.30 7.04 16.08
C LEU A 819 -39.28 5.91 15.87
N VAL A 820 -38.96 5.60 14.61
CA VAL A 820 -37.79 4.79 14.25
C VAL A 820 -37.11 5.46 13.06
N GLY A 821 -35.96 6.09 13.30
CA GLY A 821 -35.13 6.70 12.26
C GLY A 821 -33.85 5.91 11.98
N GLU A 822 -33.01 6.42 11.08
CA GLU A 822 -31.70 5.84 10.78
C GLU A 822 -30.58 6.61 11.51
N ILE A 823 -29.60 5.87 12.07
CA ILE A 823 -28.36 6.40 12.63
C ILE A 823 -27.34 6.55 11.51
N GLY A 824 -26.95 7.79 11.24
CA GLY A 824 -25.79 8.14 10.44
C GLY A 824 -24.98 9.26 11.12
N PRO A 825 -23.93 9.78 10.46
CA PRO A 825 -23.05 10.80 11.03
C PRO A 825 -23.75 12.09 11.45
N GLU A 826 -24.92 12.38 10.87
CA GLU A 826 -25.71 13.59 11.17
C GLU A 826 -26.72 13.38 12.31
N THR A 827 -27.34 12.21 12.39
CA THR A 827 -28.41 11.90 13.37
C THR A 827 -27.88 11.32 14.69
N TYR A 828 -26.68 10.73 14.72
CA TYR A 828 -26.11 10.14 15.93
C TYR A 828 -26.05 11.12 17.11
N SER A 829 -25.69 12.38 16.86
CA SER A 829 -25.55 13.40 17.90
C SER A 829 -26.88 13.73 18.60
N SER A 830 -27.98 13.83 17.86
CA SER A 830 -29.29 14.14 18.46
C SER A 830 -29.86 12.98 19.28
N TYR A 831 -29.61 11.72 18.86
CA TYR A 831 -29.98 10.55 19.67
C TYR A 831 -29.20 10.45 20.98
N ILE A 832 -27.88 10.68 20.97
CA ILE A 832 -27.06 10.61 22.20
C ILE A 832 -27.33 11.80 23.13
N THR A 833 -27.47 13.02 22.59
CA THR A 833 -27.78 14.22 23.40
C THR A 833 -29.25 14.34 23.83
N ALA A 834 -30.05 13.30 23.59
CA ALA A 834 -31.38 13.14 24.20
C ALA A 834 -31.32 12.71 25.68
N GLY A 835 -30.21 12.08 26.13
CA GLY A 835 -30.05 11.65 27.52
C GLY A 835 -30.88 10.44 27.95
N ILE A 836 -31.55 9.77 27.01
CA ILE A 836 -32.31 8.53 27.25
C ILE A 836 -31.64 7.35 26.53
N PRO A 837 -31.90 6.09 26.94
CA PRO A 837 -31.34 4.92 26.27
C PRO A 837 -31.67 4.87 24.76
N LEU A 838 -30.75 4.30 23.99
CA LEU A 838 -30.82 4.20 22.54
C LEU A 838 -30.71 2.73 22.12
N ALA A 839 -31.75 2.22 21.47
CA ALA A 839 -31.80 0.91 20.86
C ALA A 839 -31.33 0.97 19.39
N TYR A 840 -30.33 0.16 19.05
CA TYR A 840 -29.73 0.04 17.74
C TYR A 840 -30.25 -1.22 17.04
N ILE A 841 -30.68 -1.09 15.78
CA ILE A 841 -31.00 -2.23 14.90
C ILE A 841 -30.02 -2.23 13.71
N PHE A 842 -28.96 -3.03 13.80
CA PHE A 842 -27.97 -3.19 12.73
C PHE A 842 -28.53 -4.11 11.63
N ALA A 843 -28.60 -3.61 10.40
CA ALA A 843 -28.94 -4.41 9.23
C ALA A 843 -28.12 -4.01 8.00
N GLU A 844 -27.95 -4.97 7.09
CA GLU A 844 -26.97 -4.90 6.01
C GLU A 844 -27.48 -4.23 4.74
N THR A 845 -28.79 -4.23 4.51
CA THR A 845 -29.45 -3.64 3.35
C THR A 845 -30.35 -2.48 3.78
N LYS A 846 -30.78 -1.63 2.84
CA LYS A 846 -31.74 -0.56 3.16
C LYS A 846 -33.14 -1.16 3.37
N GLU A 847 -33.45 -2.18 2.60
CA GLU A 847 -34.72 -2.89 2.59
C GLU A 847 -35.03 -3.54 3.95
N GLU A 848 -34.03 -4.16 4.60
CA GLU A 848 -34.15 -4.65 5.98
C GLU A 848 -34.33 -3.51 6.99
N ARG A 849 -33.63 -2.38 6.82
CA ARG A 849 -33.80 -1.21 7.72
C ARG A 849 -35.18 -0.57 7.58
N ASP A 850 -35.69 -0.44 6.36
CA ASP A 850 -37.04 0.04 6.09
C ASP A 850 -38.10 -0.93 6.69
N GLN A 851 -37.88 -2.25 6.58
CA GLN A 851 -38.73 -3.26 7.22
C GLN A 851 -38.73 -3.14 8.75
N TYR A 852 -37.55 -3.12 9.39
CA TYR A 852 -37.46 -3.02 10.85
C TYR A 852 -37.99 -1.67 11.37
N ALA A 853 -37.87 -0.58 10.61
CA ALA A 853 -38.42 0.71 10.99
C ALA A 853 -39.96 0.67 11.13
N GLU A 854 -40.66 0.05 10.19
CA GLU A 854 -42.12 -0.13 10.28
C GLU A 854 -42.52 -1.22 11.30
N GLU A 855 -41.75 -2.30 11.45
CA GLU A 855 -42.06 -3.37 12.42
C GLU A 855 -41.93 -2.90 13.88
N PHE A 856 -40.91 -2.09 14.19
CA PHE A 856 -40.65 -1.58 15.54
C PHE A 856 -41.42 -0.29 15.88
N LYS A 857 -42.04 0.37 14.89
CA LYS A 857 -42.81 1.61 15.06
C LYS A 857 -43.84 1.58 16.21
N PRO A 858 -44.66 0.51 16.39
CA PRO A 858 -45.63 0.45 17.49
C PRO A 858 -44.97 0.32 18.88
N ILE A 859 -43.73 -0.19 18.94
CA ILE A 859 -42.94 -0.27 20.18
C ILE A 859 -42.37 1.12 20.50
N ALA A 860 -41.87 1.83 19.49
CA ALA A 860 -41.41 3.21 19.63
C ALA A 860 -42.55 4.14 20.08
N GLU A 861 -43.77 4.01 19.54
CA GLU A 861 -44.94 4.76 20.02
C GLU A 861 -45.25 4.45 21.49
N LYS A 862 -45.25 3.16 21.89
CA LYS A 862 -45.49 2.72 23.27
C LYS A 862 -44.45 3.24 24.27
N HIS A 863 -43.22 3.52 23.84
CA HIS A 863 -42.09 3.90 24.70
C HIS A 863 -41.49 5.28 24.37
N LYS A 864 -42.20 6.13 23.61
CA LYS A 864 -41.75 7.46 23.17
C LYS A 864 -41.29 8.30 24.36
N GLY A 865 -40.05 8.78 24.33
CA GLY A 865 -39.42 9.55 25.43
C GLY A 865 -38.86 8.71 26.59
N SER A 866 -39.02 7.38 26.59
CA SER A 866 -38.35 6.46 27.53
C SER A 866 -37.16 5.73 26.90
N ILE A 867 -37.22 5.48 25.60
CA ILE A 867 -36.13 4.91 24.79
C ILE A 867 -36.24 5.46 23.36
N ASN A 868 -35.12 5.75 22.72
CA ASN A 868 -35.07 5.98 21.27
C ASN A 868 -34.79 4.66 20.55
N ILE A 869 -35.47 4.38 19.45
CA ILE A 869 -35.20 3.20 18.61
C ILE A 869 -34.74 3.68 17.24
N ALA A 870 -33.64 3.15 16.72
CA ALA A 870 -33.12 3.54 15.42
C ALA A 870 -32.38 2.40 14.71
N THR A 871 -32.49 2.36 13.38
CA THR A 871 -31.77 1.42 12.52
C THR A 871 -30.38 1.98 12.17
N ILE A 872 -29.43 1.11 11.80
CA ILE A 872 -28.07 1.53 11.44
C ILE A 872 -27.50 0.63 10.34
N ASP A 873 -26.80 1.24 9.37
CA ASP A 873 -26.17 0.51 8.26
C ASP A 873 -24.97 -0.32 8.75
N ALA A 874 -25.10 -1.64 8.71
CA ALA A 874 -24.06 -2.56 9.18
C ALA A 874 -22.85 -2.61 8.24
N LYS A 875 -22.99 -2.31 6.94
CA LYS A 875 -21.86 -2.29 5.99
C LYS A 875 -20.98 -1.05 6.16
N MET A 876 -21.58 0.09 6.50
CA MET A 876 -20.88 1.35 6.76
C MET A 876 -20.39 1.49 8.20
N PHE A 877 -21.17 1.01 9.17
CA PHE A 877 -20.97 1.29 10.60
C PHE A 877 -20.96 0.03 11.50
N GLY A 878 -20.92 -1.18 10.94
CA GLY A 878 -20.94 -2.45 11.70
C GLY A 878 -19.84 -2.57 12.76
N ALA A 879 -18.71 -1.90 12.59
CA ALA A 879 -17.66 -1.81 13.62
C ALA A 879 -18.15 -1.17 14.94
N HIS A 880 -19.20 -0.35 14.92
CA HIS A 880 -19.84 0.22 16.12
C HIS A 880 -20.55 -0.85 16.96
N ALA A 881 -20.95 -1.99 16.38
CA ALA A 881 -21.52 -3.11 17.12
C ALA A 881 -20.54 -3.64 18.19
N GLY A 882 -19.24 -3.67 17.87
CA GLY A 882 -18.18 -4.04 18.82
C GLY A 882 -18.02 -3.08 20.01
N ASN A 883 -18.44 -1.82 19.87
CA ASN A 883 -18.49 -0.88 21.00
C ASN A 883 -19.68 -1.16 21.93
N LEU A 884 -20.73 -1.79 21.41
CA LEU A 884 -21.95 -2.19 22.11
C LEU A 884 -21.92 -3.64 22.62
N ASN A 885 -20.73 -4.26 22.61
CA ASN A 885 -20.46 -5.64 23.03
C ASN A 885 -21.18 -6.71 22.19
N LEU A 886 -21.41 -6.43 20.90
CA LEU A 886 -21.84 -7.39 19.88
C LEU A 886 -20.64 -7.85 19.03
N ASP A 887 -20.73 -9.02 18.40
CA ASP A 887 -19.81 -9.42 17.33
C ASP A 887 -20.05 -8.56 16.06
N PRO A 888 -19.06 -7.76 15.60
CA PRO A 888 -19.18 -6.91 14.42
C PRO A 888 -19.06 -7.70 13.09
N GLN A 889 -19.05 -9.03 13.10
CA GLN A 889 -19.15 -9.88 11.89
C GLN A 889 -20.52 -10.58 11.76
N THR A 890 -21.38 -10.53 12.77
CA THR A 890 -22.68 -11.23 12.77
C THR A 890 -23.84 -10.25 12.73
N PHE A 891 -24.52 -10.17 11.57
CA PHE A 891 -25.68 -9.30 11.34
C PHE A 891 -26.88 -10.08 10.78
N PRO A 892 -28.14 -9.61 10.99
CA PRO A 892 -28.52 -8.40 11.73
C PRO A 892 -28.30 -8.54 13.25
N ALA A 893 -28.14 -7.42 13.95
CA ALA A 893 -27.81 -7.40 15.39
C ALA A 893 -28.57 -6.28 16.13
N PHE A 894 -28.83 -6.47 17.43
CA PHE A 894 -29.56 -5.52 18.26
C PHE A 894 -28.84 -5.28 19.60
N ALA A 895 -28.78 -4.03 20.05
CA ALA A 895 -28.29 -3.67 21.39
C ALA A 895 -28.95 -2.38 21.89
N ILE A 896 -29.02 -2.21 23.20
CA ILE A 896 -29.39 -0.94 23.85
C ILE A 896 -28.16 -0.34 24.52
N GLN A 897 -27.89 0.95 24.30
CA GLN A 897 -26.93 1.73 25.08
C GLN A 897 -27.67 2.69 26.00
N ASP A 898 -27.27 2.74 27.28
CA ASP A 898 -27.61 3.80 28.22
C ASP A 898 -26.40 4.75 28.31
N PRO A 899 -26.46 5.95 27.70
CA PRO A 899 -25.31 6.85 27.62
C PRO A 899 -24.98 7.53 28.95
N GLU A 900 -25.94 7.66 29.89
CA GLU A 900 -25.68 8.25 31.21
C GLU A 900 -24.94 7.29 32.14
N LYS A 901 -25.33 6.01 32.13
CA LYS A 901 -24.69 4.95 32.93
C LYS A 901 -23.48 4.33 32.23
N ASN A 902 -23.22 4.71 30.96
CA ASN A 902 -22.31 4.02 30.04
C ASN A 902 -22.57 2.49 29.95
N ALA A 903 -23.84 2.09 30.14
CA ALA A 903 -24.23 0.69 30.23
C ALA A 903 -24.69 0.16 28.85
N LYS A 904 -24.46 -1.13 28.61
CA LYS A 904 -24.69 -1.78 27.31
C LYS A 904 -25.49 -3.06 27.51
N TYR A 905 -26.51 -3.26 26.69
CA TYR A 905 -27.39 -4.43 26.74
C TYR A 905 -27.48 -5.03 25.33
N PRO A 906 -26.46 -5.79 24.89
CA PRO A 906 -26.53 -6.55 23.64
C PRO A 906 -27.64 -7.61 23.74
N TYR A 907 -28.39 -7.77 22.66
CA TYR A 907 -29.31 -8.89 22.48
C TYR A 907 -28.56 -10.07 21.86
N ASP A 908 -29.02 -11.28 22.17
CA ASP A 908 -28.38 -12.53 21.75
C ASP A 908 -28.43 -12.70 20.21
N GLN A 909 -27.29 -12.56 19.55
CA GLN A 909 -27.13 -12.68 18.09
C GLN A 909 -27.44 -14.09 17.54
N SER A 910 -27.66 -15.11 18.39
CA SER A 910 -28.22 -16.40 17.97
C SER A 910 -29.75 -16.43 17.83
N LYS A 911 -30.43 -15.36 18.26
CA LYS A 911 -31.90 -15.21 18.20
C LYS A 911 -32.32 -14.26 17.08
N GLU A 912 -33.44 -14.58 16.43
CA GLU A 912 -34.07 -13.72 15.44
C GLU A 912 -34.54 -12.39 16.06
N ILE A 913 -34.30 -11.30 15.34
CA ILE A 913 -34.74 -9.95 15.70
C ILE A 913 -36.17 -9.77 15.21
N ASN A 914 -37.11 -9.73 16.15
CA ASN A 914 -38.52 -9.50 15.87
C ASN A 914 -39.15 -8.61 16.97
N ALA A 915 -40.19 -7.86 16.61
CA ALA A 915 -40.87 -6.91 17.47
C ALA A 915 -41.43 -7.53 18.78
N LYS A 916 -41.82 -8.81 18.78
CA LYS A 916 -42.40 -9.47 19.96
C LYS A 916 -41.34 -9.76 21.02
N ASP A 917 -40.25 -10.42 20.64
CA ASP A 917 -39.25 -10.88 21.60
C ASP A 917 -38.25 -9.77 21.96
N VAL A 918 -37.89 -8.92 21.00
CA VAL A 918 -37.06 -7.72 21.26
C VAL A 918 -37.87 -6.62 21.95
N GLY A 919 -39.16 -6.47 21.66
CA GLY A 919 -40.06 -5.59 22.41
C GLY A 919 -40.20 -6.00 23.88
N LYS A 920 -40.14 -7.30 24.20
CA LYS A 920 -40.02 -7.78 25.58
C LYS A 920 -38.66 -7.44 26.18
N PHE A 921 -37.56 -7.63 25.45
CA PHE A 921 -36.22 -7.28 25.92
C PHE A 921 -36.08 -5.79 26.26
N ILE A 922 -36.62 -4.89 25.42
CA ILE A 922 -36.71 -3.45 25.70
C ILE A 922 -37.44 -3.19 27.03
N GLN A 923 -38.60 -3.83 27.25
CA GLN A 923 -39.33 -3.69 28.52
C GLN A 923 -38.53 -4.24 29.71
N ASP A 924 -37.88 -5.40 29.59
CA ASP A 924 -37.11 -6.00 30.69
C ASP A 924 -35.84 -5.19 31.03
N VAL A 925 -35.22 -4.50 30.05
CA VAL A 925 -34.12 -3.54 30.27
C VAL A 925 -34.64 -2.27 30.96
N LEU A 926 -35.75 -1.69 30.48
CA LEU A 926 -36.36 -0.50 31.11
C LEU A 926 -36.88 -0.77 32.53
N ASP A 927 -37.35 -1.99 32.80
CA ASP A 927 -37.76 -2.45 34.13
C ASP A 927 -36.55 -2.81 35.04
N GLY A 928 -35.32 -2.71 34.56
CA GLY A 928 -34.09 -2.98 35.31
C GLY A 928 -33.83 -4.47 35.64
N LYS A 929 -34.40 -5.40 34.86
CA LYS A 929 -34.27 -6.87 35.07
C LYS A 929 -33.09 -7.50 34.33
N VAL A 930 -32.44 -6.75 33.44
CA VAL A 930 -31.31 -7.20 32.63
C VAL A 930 -30.06 -6.50 33.15
N GLU A 931 -29.02 -7.28 33.46
CA GLU A 931 -27.72 -6.74 33.88
C GLU A 931 -26.91 -6.23 32.67
N PRO A 932 -26.09 -5.18 32.83
CA PRO A 932 -25.27 -4.65 31.74
C PRO A 932 -24.14 -5.61 31.36
N SER A 933 -23.86 -5.72 30.06
CA SER A 933 -22.75 -6.51 29.53
C SER A 933 -21.41 -5.85 29.84
N ILE A 934 -20.50 -6.64 30.40
CA ILE A 934 -19.07 -6.37 30.50
C ILE A 934 -18.42 -6.79 29.16
N LYS A 935 -17.52 -5.97 28.60
CA LYS A 935 -16.76 -6.35 27.41
C LYS A 935 -15.71 -7.39 27.78
N SER A 936 -15.76 -8.56 27.16
CA SER A 936 -14.78 -9.62 27.35
C SER A 936 -14.41 -10.24 26.01
N GLU A 937 -13.15 -10.63 25.86
CA GLU A 937 -12.80 -11.68 24.90
C GLU A 937 -13.43 -13.03 25.34
N PRO A 938 -13.62 -14.00 24.42
CA PRO A 938 -13.99 -15.35 24.78
C PRO A 938 -12.98 -15.96 25.76
N ILE A 939 -13.47 -16.72 26.74
CA ILE A 939 -12.59 -17.49 27.63
C ILE A 939 -11.85 -18.54 26.78
N PRO A 940 -10.50 -18.59 26.77
CA PRO A 940 -9.76 -19.54 25.94
C PRO A 940 -10.12 -21.00 26.28
N GLU A 941 -10.39 -21.83 25.26
CA GLU A 941 -10.72 -23.25 25.45
C GLU A 941 -9.59 -24.03 26.14
N THR A 942 -8.34 -23.64 25.86
CA THR A 942 -7.12 -24.16 26.49
C THR A 942 -6.16 -23.02 26.81
N GLN A 943 -5.52 -23.09 27.98
CA GLN A 943 -4.43 -22.20 28.36
C GLN A 943 -3.13 -22.70 27.71
N GLU A 944 -2.68 -22.03 26.65
CA GLU A 944 -1.44 -22.38 25.94
C GLU A 944 -0.23 -21.57 26.45
N GLY A 945 0.88 -22.27 26.70
CA GLY A 945 2.13 -21.66 27.19
C GLY A 945 2.18 -21.50 28.73
N PRO A 946 3.25 -20.87 29.25
CA PRO A 946 3.46 -20.74 30.70
C PRO A 946 2.72 -19.54 31.32
N VAL A 947 2.35 -18.52 30.54
CA VAL A 947 1.61 -17.34 31.01
C VAL A 947 0.12 -17.57 30.86
N THR A 948 -0.64 -17.47 31.96
CA THR A 948 -2.10 -17.62 31.94
C THR A 948 -2.77 -16.43 31.24
N VAL A 949 -3.64 -16.69 30.26
CA VAL A 949 -4.46 -15.67 29.61
C VAL A 949 -5.74 -15.45 30.41
N VAL A 950 -5.96 -14.20 30.84
CA VAL A 950 -7.14 -13.75 31.58
C VAL A 950 -7.96 -12.83 30.69
N VAL A 951 -9.28 -12.98 30.72
CA VAL A 951 -10.27 -12.14 30.03
C VAL A 951 -11.25 -11.58 31.06
N ALA A 952 -12.06 -10.58 30.75
CA ALA A 952 -12.93 -9.95 31.76
C ALA A 952 -13.85 -10.97 32.48
N HIS A 953 -14.44 -11.91 31.74
CA HIS A 953 -15.27 -12.97 32.30
C HIS A 953 -14.51 -14.01 33.15
N SER A 954 -13.18 -14.12 33.06
CA SER A 954 -12.36 -15.01 33.90
C SER A 954 -11.53 -14.28 34.96
N TYR A 955 -11.49 -12.94 34.95
CA TYR A 955 -10.74 -12.12 35.90
C TYR A 955 -11.13 -12.42 37.34
N GLN A 956 -12.43 -12.51 37.64
CA GLN A 956 -12.90 -12.75 39.00
C GLN A 956 -12.41 -14.09 39.56
N ASP A 957 -12.35 -15.15 38.74
CA ASP A 957 -11.91 -16.47 39.19
C ASP A 957 -10.40 -16.67 39.15
N LEU A 958 -9.72 -16.17 38.11
CA LEU A 958 -8.28 -16.37 37.91
C LEU A 958 -7.40 -15.36 38.68
N VAL A 959 -7.92 -14.17 39.01
CA VAL A 959 -7.16 -13.10 39.70
C VAL A 959 -7.60 -12.97 41.15
N ILE A 960 -8.91 -12.80 41.39
CA ILE A 960 -9.47 -12.43 42.70
C ILE A 960 -9.80 -13.64 43.57
N ASN A 961 -10.61 -14.59 43.10
CA ASN A 961 -10.98 -15.81 43.84
C ASN A 961 -9.84 -16.85 43.93
N ASN A 962 -8.60 -16.47 43.59
CA ASN A 962 -7.43 -17.33 43.47
C ASN A 962 -6.57 -17.30 44.77
N ASP A 963 -6.20 -18.46 45.29
CA ASP A 963 -5.40 -18.64 46.52
C ASP A 963 -3.88 -18.45 46.31
N LYS A 964 -3.46 -18.14 45.08
CA LYS A 964 -2.09 -17.88 44.65
C LYS A 964 -1.78 -16.37 44.59
N ASP A 965 -0.50 -16.03 44.71
CA ASP A 965 0.00 -14.71 44.36
C ASP A 965 -0.07 -14.57 42.82
N VAL A 966 -0.86 -13.64 42.28
CA VAL A 966 -1.07 -13.49 40.82
C VAL A 966 -0.37 -12.23 40.33
N LEU A 967 0.67 -12.37 39.50
CA LEU A 967 1.25 -11.24 38.77
C LEU A 967 0.53 -11.09 37.43
N LEU A 968 -0.05 -9.92 37.17
CA LEU A 968 -0.89 -9.65 36.00
C LEU A 968 -0.33 -8.50 35.16
N GLU A 969 0.01 -8.78 33.90
CA GLU A 969 0.30 -7.78 32.87
C GLU A 969 -0.99 -7.31 32.20
N PHE A 970 -1.30 -6.02 32.31
CA PHE A 970 -2.28 -5.33 31.48
C PHE A 970 -1.56 -4.78 30.24
N TYR A 971 -1.84 -5.36 29.07
CA TYR A 971 -1.15 -5.04 27.81
C TYR A 971 -2.10 -4.53 26.72
N ALA A 972 -1.51 -4.07 25.62
CA ALA A 972 -2.20 -3.73 24.38
C ALA A 972 -1.46 -4.33 23.16
N PRO A 973 -2.13 -5.02 22.21
CA PRO A 973 -1.47 -5.75 21.10
C PRO A 973 -0.66 -4.88 20.14
N TRP A 974 -0.86 -3.57 20.15
CA TRP A 974 -0.13 -2.60 19.34
C TRP A 974 1.04 -1.94 20.08
N CYS A 975 1.14 -2.06 21.41
CA CYS A 975 2.21 -1.44 22.19
C CYS A 975 3.56 -2.15 22.00
N GLY A 976 4.58 -1.37 21.60
CA GLY A 976 5.94 -1.86 21.42
C GLY A 976 6.61 -2.32 22.73
N HIS A 977 6.31 -1.68 23.86
CA HIS A 977 6.87 -2.06 25.16
C HIS A 977 6.30 -3.39 25.68
N CYS A 978 5.02 -3.69 25.40
CA CYS A 978 4.42 -5.00 25.71
C CYS A 978 5.12 -6.10 24.90
N LYS A 979 5.33 -5.88 23.60
CA LYS A 979 6.04 -6.83 22.71
C LYS A 979 7.50 -7.06 23.11
N ALA A 980 8.16 -6.07 23.69
CA ALA A 980 9.51 -6.20 24.23
C ALA A 980 9.56 -6.90 25.61
N LEU A 981 8.47 -6.89 26.36
CA LEU A 981 8.33 -7.59 27.64
C LEU A 981 7.92 -9.06 27.46
N ALA A 982 6.99 -9.35 26.55
CA ALA A 982 6.40 -10.67 26.33
C ALA A 982 7.37 -11.88 26.43
N PRO A 983 8.52 -11.93 25.70
CA PRO A 983 9.42 -13.08 25.80
C PRO A 983 10.05 -13.25 27.20
N LYS A 984 10.36 -12.15 27.90
CA LYS A 984 10.85 -12.19 29.29
C LYS A 984 9.76 -12.58 30.27
N TYR A 985 8.51 -12.20 29.99
CA TYR A 985 7.37 -12.53 30.84
C TYR A 985 7.00 -14.02 30.72
N GLU A 986 7.21 -14.61 29.54
CA GLU A 986 7.12 -16.05 29.30
C GLU A 986 8.29 -16.82 29.95
N GLU A 987 9.51 -16.28 29.93
CA GLU A 987 10.67 -16.81 30.66
C GLU A 987 10.45 -16.79 32.18
N LEU A 988 9.99 -15.65 32.73
CA LEU A 988 9.56 -15.53 34.13
C LEU A 988 8.50 -16.58 34.50
N ALA A 989 7.47 -16.73 33.66
CA ALA A 989 6.42 -17.71 33.90
C ALA A 989 6.93 -19.16 33.89
N ALA A 990 7.91 -19.49 33.06
CA ALA A 990 8.54 -20.81 33.04
C ALA A 990 9.26 -21.15 34.36
N LEU A 991 9.87 -20.17 35.04
CA LEU A 991 10.47 -20.37 36.38
C LEU A 991 9.41 -20.77 37.42
N TYR A 992 8.21 -20.17 37.37
CA TYR A 992 7.13 -20.44 38.32
C TYR A 992 6.28 -21.67 37.96
N ALA A 993 6.28 -22.12 36.70
CA ALA A 993 5.47 -23.25 36.22
C ALA A 993 5.85 -24.63 36.81
N GLY A 994 7.03 -24.73 37.45
CA GLY A 994 7.50 -25.93 38.15
C GLY A 994 6.98 -26.04 39.59
N ASP A 995 7.89 -26.10 40.55
CA ASP A 995 7.59 -26.36 41.98
C ASP A 995 6.81 -25.23 42.69
N PHE A 996 6.59 -24.11 42.00
CA PHE A 996 5.93 -22.91 42.53
C PHE A 996 4.55 -22.65 41.91
N LYS A 997 4.08 -23.48 40.97
CA LYS A 997 2.81 -23.35 40.25
C LYS A 997 1.58 -23.28 41.17
N ASP A 998 1.71 -23.84 42.38
CA ASP A 998 0.66 -23.92 43.40
C ASP A 998 0.73 -22.76 44.41
N LYS A 999 1.65 -21.79 44.20
CA LYS A 999 1.86 -20.59 45.02
C LYS A 999 1.75 -19.30 44.21
N VAL A 1000 2.26 -19.30 42.97
CA VAL A 1000 2.34 -18.12 42.10
C VAL A 1000 1.68 -18.42 40.76
N THR A 1001 1.08 -17.41 40.14
CA THR A 1001 0.58 -17.47 38.76
C THR A 1001 0.98 -16.21 38.02
N ILE A 1002 1.64 -16.39 36.86
CA ILE A 1002 2.02 -15.29 35.97
C ILE A 1002 0.96 -15.22 34.86
N ALA A 1003 0.33 -14.06 34.68
CA ALA A 1003 -0.86 -13.89 33.88
C ALA A 1003 -0.84 -12.61 33.04
N LYS A 1004 -1.60 -12.58 31.94
CA LYS A 1004 -1.74 -11.41 31.06
C LYS A 1004 -3.18 -11.20 30.61
N ILE A 1005 -3.58 -9.94 30.41
CA ILE A 1005 -4.89 -9.51 29.90
C ILE A 1005 -4.74 -8.36 28.90
N ASP A 1006 -5.43 -8.44 27.77
CA ASP A 1006 -5.57 -7.32 26.84
C ASP A 1006 -6.63 -6.34 27.40
N ALA A 1007 -6.20 -5.26 28.03
CA ALA A 1007 -7.09 -4.24 28.59
C ALA A 1007 -7.62 -3.24 27.55
N THR A 1008 -7.42 -3.52 26.25
CA THR A 1008 -8.11 -2.85 25.14
C THR A 1008 -9.26 -3.70 24.59
N ALA A 1009 -9.16 -5.03 24.68
CA ALA A 1009 -10.20 -5.98 24.33
C ALA A 1009 -11.16 -6.29 25.48
N ASN A 1010 -10.70 -6.20 26.74
CA ASN A 1010 -11.46 -6.54 27.95
C ASN A 1010 -11.70 -5.31 28.83
N ASP A 1011 -12.93 -5.15 29.35
CA ASP A 1011 -13.22 -4.21 30.43
C ASP A 1011 -12.64 -4.78 31.74
N VAL A 1012 -11.88 -3.97 32.49
CA VAL A 1012 -11.22 -4.37 33.74
C VAL A 1012 -11.59 -3.41 34.88
N PRO A 1013 -11.64 -3.86 36.15
CA PRO A 1013 -11.96 -2.99 37.29
C PRO A 1013 -10.84 -1.99 37.61
N ASP A 1014 -9.62 -2.25 37.12
CA ASP A 1014 -8.48 -1.36 37.24
C ASP A 1014 -8.55 -0.18 36.27
N SER A 1015 -8.31 1.04 36.77
CA SER A 1015 -7.96 2.16 35.89
C SER A 1015 -6.54 1.98 35.37
N ILE A 1016 -6.40 1.71 34.07
CA ILE A 1016 -5.10 1.53 33.39
C ILE A 1016 -4.74 2.81 32.64
N THR A 1017 -3.64 3.46 33.04
CA THR A 1017 -3.17 4.74 32.47
C THR A 1017 -2.11 4.58 31.38
N GLY A 1018 -1.53 3.39 31.21
CA GLY A 1018 -0.50 3.11 30.21
C GLY A 1018 -0.18 1.62 30.04
N PHE A 1019 0.65 1.30 29.05
CA PHE A 1019 0.92 -0.08 28.63
C PHE A 1019 2.44 -0.39 28.47
N PRO A 1020 2.96 -1.50 29.02
CA PRO A 1020 2.31 -2.42 29.94
C PRO A 1020 2.25 -1.86 31.37
N THR A 1021 1.10 -2.04 32.03
CA THR A 1021 0.96 -1.88 33.48
C THR A 1021 1.03 -3.27 34.12
N ILE A 1022 1.77 -3.43 35.22
CA ILE A 1022 1.97 -4.74 35.87
C ILE A 1022 1.58 -4.61 37.34
N LYS A 1023 0.71 -5.50 37.83
CA LYS A 1023 0.25 -5.52 39.23
C LYS A 1023 0.37 -6.93 39.83
N LEU A 1024 0.81 -7.02 41.08
CA LEU A 1024 0.77 -8.22 41.87
C LEU A 1024 -0.46 -8.22 42.79
N TYR A 1025 -1.22 -9.31 42.77
CA TYR A 1025 -2.42 -9.56 43.57
C TYR A 1025 -2.12 -10.64 44.62
N PRO A 1026 -1.68 -10.29 45.85
CA PRO A 1026 -1.21 -11.28 46.81
C PRO A 1026 -2.35 -12.17 47.35
N ALA A 1027 -2.02 -13.41 47.68
CA ALA A 1027 -2.98 -14.43 48.09
C ALA A 1027 -3.73 -14.09 49.39
N GLY A 1028 -4.97 -13.61 49.29
CA GLY A 1028 -5.76 -13.15 50.45
C GLY A 1028 -5.56 -11.68 50.81
N ALA A 1029 -4.95 -10.88 49.93
CA ALA A 1029 -4.91 -9.42 49.99
C ALA A 1029 -5.28 -8.82 48.61
N LYS A 1030 -6.29 -9.40 47.96
CA LYS A 1030 -6.63 -9.19 46.55
C LYS A 1030 -7.19 -7.79 46.27
N ASP A 1031 -7.88 -7.20 47.25
CA ASP A 1031 -8.40 -5.83 47.22
C ASP A 1031 -7.32 -4.76 47.45
N SER A 1032 -6.03 -5.15 47.44
CA SER A 1032 -4.89 -4.25 47.63
C SER A 1032 -3.69 -4.68 46.77
N PRO A 1033 -3.81 -4.65 45.43
CA PRO A 1033 -2.72 -5.00 44.53
C PRO A 1033 -1.55 -4.02 44.64
N VAL A 1034 -0.34 -4.55 44.44
CA VAL A 1034 0.90 -3.76 44.41
C VAL A 1034 1.30 -3.55 42.95
N GLU A 1035 1.37 -2.30 42.51
CA GLU A 1035 1.80 -1.94 41.15
C GLU A 1035 3.33 -1.93 41.02
N TYR A 1036 3.84 -2.39 39.89
CA TYR A 1036 5.27 -2.54 39.64
C TYR A 1036 5.84 -1.39 38.80
N SER A 1037 6.73 -0.60 39.41
CA SER A 1037 7.43 0.53 38.77
C SER A 1037 8.91 0.27 38.47
N GLY A 1038 9.39 -0.97 38.60
CA GLY A 1038 10.79 -1.33 38.42
C GLY A 1038 11.20 -1.66 36.98
N SER A 1039 12.45 -2.09 36.80
CA SER A 1039 13.00 -2.49 35.50
C SER A 1039 12.35 -3.76 34.96
N ARG A 1040 12.14 -3.83 33.64
CA ARG A 1040 11.46 -4.94 32.95
C ARG A 1040 12.47 -6.04 32.57
N THR A 1041 13.01 -6.71 33.58
CA THR A 1041 13.90 -7.89 33.50
C THR A 1041 13.20 -9.11 34.12
N VAL A 1042 13.78 -10.31 34.00
CA VAL A 1042 13.22 -11.51 34.66
C VAL A 1042 13.54 -11.49 36.15
N GLU A 1043 14.75 -11.04 36.45
CA GLU A 1043 15.37 -10.97 37.77
C GLU A 1043 14.63 -9.99 38.68
N ASP A 1044 14.37 -8.77 38.21
CA ASP A 1044 13.67 -7.74 39.00
C ASP A 1044 12.19 -8.09 39.22
N LEU A 1045 11.53 -8.72 38.23
CA LEU A 1045 10.16 -9.21 38.38
C LEU A 1045 10.06 -10.41 39.34
N ALA A 1046 11.05 -11.32 39.32
CA ALA A 1046 11.13 -12.41 40.29
C ALA A 1046 11.40 -11.89 41.71
N ASN A 1047 12.31 -10.92 41.88
CA ASN A 1047 12.55 -10.25 43.14
C ASN A 1047 11.30 -9.50 43.64
N PHE A 1048 10.55 -8.82 42.77
CA PHE A 1048 9.31 -8.17 43.14
C PHE A 1048 8.24 -9.15 43.67
N ILE A 1049 8.10 -10.32 43.05
CA ILE A 1049 7.23 -11.41 43.55
C ILE A 1049 7.74 -11.91 44.92
N LYS A 1050 9.05 -12.14 45.07
CA LYS A 1050 9.68 -12.55 46.35
C LYS A 1050 9.41 -11.54 47.46
N GLU A 1051 9.53 -10.24 47.18
CA GLU A 1051 9.36 -9.16 48.16
C GLU A 1051 7.89 -8.89 48.52
N ASN A 1052 6.98 -8.93 47.55
CA ASN A 1052 5.60 -8.41 47.72
C ASN A 1052 4.54 -9.52 47.79
N GLY A 1053 4.79 -10.71 47.24
CA GLY A 1053 3.89 -11.86 47.34
C GLY A 1053 3.76 -12.38 48.77
N LYS A 1054 2.67 -13.08 49.10
CA LYS A 1054 2.50 -13.73 50.41
C LYS A 1054 3.44 -14.90 50.60
N TYR A 1055 3.73 -15.67 49.55
CA TYR A 1055 4.49 -16.92 49.67
C TYR A 1055 6.02 -16.72 49.65
N LYS A 1056 6.50 -15.48 49.43
CA LYS A 1056 7.93 -15.08 49.46
C LYS A 1056 8.85 -16.03 48.68
N VAL A 1057 8.38 -16.46 47.51
CA VAL A 1057 9.08 -17.44 46.66
C VAL A 1057 10.32 -16.80 46.04
N ASP A 1058 11.49 -17.42 46.22
CA ASP A 1058 12.64 -17.18 45.35
C ASP A 1058 12.68 -18.28 44.28
N ALA A 1059 12.51 -17.87 43.02
CA ALA A 1059 12.59 -18.77 41.87
C ALA A 1059 13.96 -18.72 41.16
N LEU A 1060 14.85 -17.78 41.52
CA LEU A 1060 16.19 -17.64 40.96
C LEU A 1060 17.18 -18.54 41.72
N GLU A 1061 17.13 -18.51 43.06
CA GLU A 1061 17.93 -19.36 43.95
C GLU A 1061 17.67 -20.84 43.65
N ALA A 1062 16.39 -21.25 43.64
CA ALA A 1062 15.97 -22.62 43.32
C ALA A 1062 16.21 -23.06 41.85
N ALA A 1063 16.44 -22.11 40.93
CA ALA A 1063 16.89 -22.42 39.58
C ALA A 1063 18.41 -22.66 39.54
N SER A 1064 19.19 -21.95 40.37
CA SER A 1064 20.65 -22.10 40.45
C SER A 1064 21.09 -23.42 41.11
N GLU A 1065 20.46 -23.85 42.20
CA GLU A 1065 20.80 -25.11 42.89
C GLU A 1065 20.70 -26.34 41.95
N LYS A 1066 19.70 -26.34 41.05
CA LYS A 1066 19.47 -27.41 40.07
C LYS A 1066 20.54 -27.50 38.97
N VAL A 1067 21.42 -26.49 38.84
CA VAL A 1067 22.56 -26.53 37.93
C VAL A 1067 23.77 -27.20 38.58
N GLU A 1068 23.95 -27.06 39.91
CA GLU A 1068 25.09 -27.65 40.61
C GLU A 1068 24.96 -29.17 40.84
N GLU A 1069 23.75 -29.69 41.12
CA GLU A 1069 23.53 -31.15 41.24
C GLU A 1069 23.83 -31.95 39.94
N GLY A 1070 23.92 -31.28 38.79
CA GLY A 1070 24.19 -31.92 37.50
C GLY A 1070 25.67 -32.25 37.19
N ALA A 1071 26.62 -31.90 38.07
CA ALA A 1071 28.00 -31.63 37.67
C ALA A 1071 29.13 -32.43 38.38
N ASP A 1072 28.95 -33.73 38.66
CA ASP A 1072 30.06 -34.60 39.12
C ASP A 1072 30.20 -35.92 38.33
N VAL A 1073 31.10 -35.93 37.34
CA VAL A 1073 31.80 -37.16 36.88
C VAL A 1073 33.27 -36.86 36.46
N THR A 1074 34.19 -36.97 37.42
CA THR A 1074 35.63 -37.32 37.26
C THR A 1074 36.68 -36.35 36.67
N ALA A 1075 37.64 -36.01 37.55
CA ALA A 1075 39.12 -36.06 37.35
C ALA A 1075 39.87 -34.98 36.51
N SER A 1076 40.64 -34.15 37.25
CA SER A 1076 41.80 -33.33 36.79
C SER A 1076 43.09 -34.20 36.65
N PRO A 1077 44.24 -33.74 36.07
CA PRO A 1077 44.93 -32.42 36.26
C PRO A 1077 45.33 -31.74 34.91
N SER A 1078 46.08 -30.62 34.79
CA SER A 1078 47.09 -30.01 35.67
C SER A 1078 47.45 -28.52 35.38
N ALA A 1079 47.42 -27.70 36.44
CA ALA A 1079 48.34 -26.59 36.81
C ALA A 1079 48.71 -25.39 35.88
N THR A 1080 48.73 -24.21 36.52
CA THR A 1080 49.54 -22.98 36.27
C THR A 1080 49.24 -22.09 35.04
N SER A 1081 49.38 -20.74 35.11
CA SER A 1081 49.95 -19.87 36.17
C SER A 1081 49.41 -18.41 36.20
N THR A 1082 49.47 -17.82 37.40
CA THR A 1082 49.68 -16.39 37.75
C THR A 1082 48.66 -15.31 37.38
N GLU A 1083 48.11 -14.69 38.43
CA GLU A 1083 47.55 -13.33 38.47
C GLU A 1083 48.66 -12.25 38.50
N ALA A 1084 48.28 -10.99 38.24
CA ALA A 1084 48.92 -9.78 38.78
C ALA A 1084 47.89 -8.63 38.84
N GLU A 1085 48.03 -7.71 39.80
CA GLU A 1085 46.99 -6.77 40.23
C GLU A 1085 46.83 -5.50 39.36
N ALA A 1086 45.70 -4.79 39.56
CA ALA A 1086 45.49 -3.40 39.10
C ALA A 1086 46.26 -2.38 39.99
N PRO A 1087 46.29 -1.07 39.65
CA PRO A 1087 45.28 -0.20 40.29
C PRO A 1087 44.83 1.07 39.52
N VAL A 1088 43.54 1.40 39.69
CA VAL A 1088 42.93 2.70 40.09
C VAL A 1088 43.46 4.04 39.52
N ALA A 1089 42.53 4.82 38.94
CA ALA A 1089 42.45 6.29 39.07
C ALA A 1089 40.98 6.77 39.06
N THR A 1090 40.67 7.91 39.68
CA THR A 1090 39.30 8.41 39.98
C THR A 1090 38.99 9.77 39.30
N GLY A 1091 37.71 10.14 39.15
CA GLY A 1091 37.32 11.51 38.73
C GLY A 1091 35.83 11.78 38.44
N ASP A 1092 35.08 12.11 39.50
CA ASP A 1092 34.05 13.16 39.65
C ASP A 1092 32.99 13.48 38.56
N GLU A 1093 31.72 13.24 38.94
CA GLU A 1093 30.56 14.18 38.97
C GLU A 1093 29.98 14.95 37.74
N LYS A 1094 28.62 14.95 37.70
CA LYS A 1094 27.68 16.03 37.26
C LYS A 1094 27.53 16.37 35.76
N ASP A 1095 26.38 16.86 35.27
CA ASP A 1095 24.95 16.75 35.66
C ASP A 1095 24.07 17.20 34.46
N ASP A 1096 22.73 17.23 34.63
CA ASP A 1096 21.68 17.79 33.74
C ASP A 1096 21.45 17.05 32.39
N HIS A 1097 20.30 16.43 32.09
CA HIS A 1097 18.87 16.87 32.04
C HIS A 1097 18.42 17.38 30.66
N ASP A 1098 17.67 16.53 29.94
CA ASP A 1098 16.89 16.87 28.74
C ASP A 1098 15.49 17.41 29.09
N GLU A 1099 14.93 18.28 28.24
CA GLU A 1099 13.48 18.51 28.10
C GLU A 1099 13.08 18.52 26.61
N LEU A 1100 11.90 17.94 26.32
CA LEU A 1100 11.16 17.89 25.04
C LEU A 1100 11.69 16.95 23.93
#